data_AF-A0A501Q1B7-F1
#
_entry.id   AF-A0A501Q1B7-F1
#
_cell.length_a   1.000
_cell.length_b   1.000
_cell.length_c   1.000
_cell.angle_alpha   90.00
_cell.angle_beta   90.00
_cell.angle_gamma   90.00
#
_symmetry.space_group_name_H-M   'P 1'
#
loop_
_entity.id
_entity.type
_entity.pdbx_description
1 polymer ?
#
loop_
_entity_poly.entity_id
_entity_poly.type
_entity_poly.pdbx_seq_one_letter_code
_entity_poly.pdbx_strand_id
1 'polypeptide(L)'
;MEKVWARVEEKLDKKEDKRTIVLWKKIGIAASFLLFFSLGYQFLKTDENTIDTPKHPVVTQEKENTISNSEKEAVVDNSNVTAKPEKTETKTSGIIKSKAVNIKTNDAVAIKEDTDEFDPDEEVLSKTTTKTAEIAQAEPKTELLEETRIVVTETKIDPVTKEKIITGTVVDAQQLPLPGVNVVVKGTTRGTQTDFDGKYSIAVNPNEQLAFSYVGYKSKIAPVKDNSKLDIALSEESGMLSEVIVTGYTATKRSKSSAAVSIVDEKAHKSTRRSKKEAALASPNSSNDGYIANTSGNRTYRNGDTSIILRGVGSVNGNDEPLYIVDGMPADEETFKSINPNEIKEITVLKDASATGFYGHRGVNGIIVVKTKLSKREWRKKLKELKRKKNTEVYKMDEHTEDYNPFVENPFESPKNNPLSTFSIDVNNASYTNIRRFINNGQEVPKNAVRVEEMVNFFKYNYPQPKGDEPFSIQTEYSDAPWNPKHKLLKIGLQGKIIPTEKLPASNLVFLIDVSGSMNEDNKLPLLKQSMKILIEELRKEDKVSIVVYAGAAGMVLPPTSGNDKKAILDAIEKLSAGGSTAGGEGIELAYKIAQENFIKNGNNRVLLATDGDFNVGKSSNADMETLIEEKRKSGVFLTCLGYGMGNYKDSKMQILANKGNGNYAYIDNIQEANRFLGKEFKGTLFAIAKDVKIQIEFNPKHVQSYRLIGYESRKLKTEDFTNDAVDAGELGSGHTVTALYEVIPAGVESEFSNNMPDLKYTKTEENGTAYTNELATIKFRYKKPDGDKSIELVNVVENISIPLNTASDDFKFSAAVAWFGLKLRDSKLIPNKSSKDIKKLAKEGLSNDEEGYKAEFIRLVESAK
;
A
#
# COMPACT_ATOMS: atom_id res chain seq x y z
N MET A 1 21.30 -35.16 39.30
CA MET A 1 21.18 -34.99 37.82
C MET A 1 22.55 -35.00 37.13
N GLU A 2 23.66 -35.01 37.87
CA GLU A 2 25.01 -34.82 37.30
C GLU A 2 25.41 -35.84 36.21
N LYS A 3 24.97 -37.10 36.31
CA LYS A 3 25.27 -38.12 35.29
C LYS A 3 24.66 -37.84 33.90
N VAL A 4 23.78 -36.85 33.75
CA VAL A 4 23.31 -36.35 32.45
C VAL A 4 24.22 -35.23 31.95
N TRP A 5 24.56 -34.27 32.81
CA TRP A 5 25.46 -33.15 32.48
C TRP A 5 26.88 -33.61 32.12
N ALA A 6 27.43 -34.59 32.81
CA ALA A 6 28.74 -35.17 32.51
C ALA A 6 28.84 -35.73 31.06
N ARG A 7 27.72 -36.19 30.47
CA ARG A 7 27.65 -36.66 29.06
C ARG A 7 27.43 -35.54 28.04
N VAL A 8 27.14 -34.33 28.49
CA VAL A 8 27.06 -33.13 27.65
C VAL A 8 28.42 -32.46 27.59
N GLU A 9 29.12 -32.35 28.72
CA GLU A 9 30.49 -31.81 28.78
C GLU A 9 31.50 -32.69 28.01
N GLU A 10 31.41 -34.03 28.14
CA GLU A 10 32.20 -34.99 27.35
C GLU A 10 32.06 -34.82 25.82
N LYS A 11 30.98 -34.17 25.36
CA LYS A 11 30.71 -33.89 23.93
C LYS A 11 31.03 -32.48 23.47
N LEU A 12 31.39 -31.56 24.36
CA LEU A 12 31.69 -30.17 24.03
C LEU A 12 33.19 -29.87 23.99
N ASP A 13 34.02 -30.64 24.70
CA ASP A 13 35.44 -30.30 24.93
C ASP A 13 36.42 -30.89 23.89
N LYS A 14 36.02 -30.90 22.60
CA LYS A 14 36.90 -31.24 21.46
C LYS A 14 36.70 -30.26 20.30
N LYS A 15 37.51 -29.21 20.28
CA LYS A 15 37.40 -28.06 19.37
C LYS A 15 38.68 -27.88 18.54
N GLU A 16 38.52 -27.88 17.21
CA GLU A 16 39.52 -27.49 16.18
C GLU A 16 40.80 -28.39 16.11
N ASP A 17 41.57 -28.49 15.01
CA ASP A 17 41.61 -27.72 13.75
C ASP A 17 42.14 -28.54 12.52
N LYS A 18 41.86 -28.06 11.30
CA LYS A 18 42.54 -28.29 9.99
C LYS A 18 43.20 -29.67 9.64
N ARG A 19 42.63 -30.40 8.65
CA ARG A 19 43.13 -30.47 7.23
C ARG A 19 42.38 -31.44 6.29
N THR A 20 42.23 -31.00 5.02
CA THR A 20 42.08 -31.78 3.76
C THR A 20 41.14 -33.01 3.69
N ILE A 21 39.99 -32.84 3.02
CA ILE A 21 39.26 -33.94 2.34
C ILE A 21 39.13 -33.62 0.85
N VAL A 22 40.07 -34.11 0.04
CA VAL A 22 40.09 -33.93 -1.44
C VAL A 22 39.52 -35.16 -2.17
N LEU A 23 39.34 -36.29 -1.47
CA LEU A 23 39.07 -37.59 -2.09
C LEU A 23 37.62 -37.76 -2.56
N TRP A 24 36.63 -37.36 -1.75
CA TRP A 24 35.21 -37.61 -2.03
C TRP A 24 34.67 -36.85 -3.25
N LYS A 25 35.11 -35.60 -3.50
CA LYS A 25 34.73 -34.88 -4.72
C LYS A 25 35.21 -35.58 -6.00
N LYS A 26 36.37 -36.25 -5.98
CA LYS A 26 36.88 -36.97 -7.16
C LYS A 26 36.07 -38.23 -7.48
N ILE A 27 35.60 -38.95 -6.46
CA ILE A 27 34.78 -40.16 -6.64
C ILE A 27 33.41 -39.80 -7.24
N GLY A 28 32.76 -38.76 -6.73
CA GLY A 28 31.47 -38.29 -7.28
C GLY A 28 31.57 -37.83 -8.74
N ILE A 29 32.62 -37.08 -9.08
CA ILE A 29 32.86 -36.63 -10.47
C ILE A 29 33.12 -37.82 -11.41
N ALA A 30 33.91 -38.81 -10.98
CA ALA A 30 34.19 -40.01 -11.78
C ALA A 30 32.91 -40.84 -12.07
N ALA A 31 32.02 -40.97 -11.09
CA ALA A 31 30.72 -41.64 -11.28
C ALA A 31 29.83 -40.92 -12.30
N SER A 32 29.78 -39.58 -12.26
CA SER A 32 29.03 -38.79 -13.24
C SER A 32 29.58 -38.92 -14.66
N PHE A 33 30.92 -38.92 -14.84
CA PHE A 33 31.52 -39.12 -16.17
C PHE A 33 31.24 -40.51 -16.76
N LEU A 34 31.20 -41.56 -15.93
CA LEU A 34 30.84 -42.91 -16.40
C LEU A 34 29.38 -42.99 -16.90
N LEU A 35 28.44 -42.32 -16.23
CA LEU A 35 27.06 -42.22 -16.70
C LEU A 35 26.92 -41.45 -18.02
N PHE A 36 27.63 -40.32 -18.16
CA PHE A 36 27.63 -39.54 -19.40
C PHE A 36 28.27 -40.30 -20.57
N PHE A 37 29.36 -41.03 -20.36
CA PHE A 37 29.97 -41.86 -21.41
C PHE A 37 29.08 -43.03 -21.83
N SER A 38 28.37 -43.66 -20.89
CA SER A 38 27.42 -44.73 -21.19
C SER A 38 26.30 -44.26 -22.12
N LEU A 39 25.64 -43.15 -21.77
CA LEU A 39 24.57 -42.55 -22.58
C LEU A 39 25.08 -42.00 -23.92
N GLY A 40 26.27 -41.37 -23.95
CA GLY A 40 26.88 -40.86 -25.17
C GLY A 40 27.25 -41.97 -26.16
N TYR A 41 27.79 -43.09 -25.68
CA TYR A 41 28.12 -44.24 -26.53
C TYR A 41 26.89 -44.90 -27.16
N GLN A 42 25.75 -44.86 -26.47
CA GLN A 42 24.49 -45.40 -26.97
C GLN A 42 23.83 -44.52 -28.04
N PHE A 43 24.17 -43.22 -28.09
CA PHE A 43 23.70 -42.28 -29.12
C PHE A 43 24.61 -42.19 -30.36
N LEU A 44 25.84 -42.71 -30.27
CA LEU A 44 26.87 -42.63 -31.31
C LEU A 44 26.91 -43.87 -32.23
N LYS A 45 25.88 -44.73 -32.20
CA LYS A 45 25.87 -45.98 -32.98
C LYS A 45 24.49 -46.36 -33.53
N THR A 46 24.01 -45.54 -34.46
CA THR A 46 22.89 -45.88 -35.36
C THR A 46 23.22 -45.41 -36.78
N ASP A 47 23.90 -46.31 -37.48
CA ASP A 47 24.25 -46.45 -38.91
C ASP A 47 24.18 -45.27 -39.90
N GLU A 48 25.22 -45.22 -40.73
CA GLU A 48 25.40 -44.33 -41.87
C GLU A 48 24.38 -44.62 -42.99
N ASN A 49 23.98 -43.58 -43.72
CA ASN A 49 23.80 -43.66 -45.17
C ASN A 49 24.16 -42.30 -45.80
N THR A 50 24.91 -42.33 -46.89
CA THR A 50 25.56 -41.16 -47.49
C THR A 50 24.80 -40.59 -48.68
N ILE A 51 25.01 -39.31 -48.96
CA ILE A 51 25.07 -38.72 -50.32
C ILE A 51 25.93 -37.44 -50.23
N ASP A 52 26.63 -37.14 -51.31
CA ASP A 52 27.76 -36.20 -51.36
C ASP A 52 27.33 -34.71 -51.42
N THR A 53 28.25 -33.79 -51.08
CA THR A 53 28.03 -32.33 -51.17
C THR A 53 29.14 -31.60 -51.93
N PRO A 54 28.87 -31.05 -53.12
CA PRO A 54 29.80 -30.15 -53.81
C PRO A 54 29.76 -28.72 -53.23
N LYS A 55 30.80 -27.92 -53.53
CA LYS A 55 31.12 -26.65 -52.84
C LYS A 55 30.71 -25.40 -53.63
N HIS A 56 30.68 -24.29 -52.88
CA HIS A 56 30.62 -22.88 -53.30
C HIS A 56 29.26 -22.33 -53.81
N PRO A 57 28.84 -21.12 -53.37
CA PRO A 57 27.71 -20.41 -53.94
C PRO A 57 28.08 -19.73 -55.27
N VAL A 58 27.17 -19.78 -56.24
CA VAL A 58 27.28 -19.10 -57.54
C VAL A 58 26.24 -17.98 -57.63
N VAL A 59 26.58 -16.87 -58.30
CA VAL A 59 25.74 -15.68 -58.43
C VAL A 59 25.07 -15.62 -59.81
N THR A 60 23.73 -15.63 -59.82
CA THR A 60 22.82 -15.11 -60.87
C THR A 60 21.50 -14.82 -60.15
N GLN A 61 20.96 -13.60 -60.11
CA GLN A 61 20.41 -12.78 -61.20
C GLN A 61 19.37 -13.50 -62.08
N GLU A 62 18.11 -13.09 -61.92
CA GLU A 62 17.17 -12.92 -63.03
C GLU A 62 16.68 -11.47 -63.06
N LYS A 63 16.21 -11.01 -64.23
CA LYS A 63 15.75 -9.64 -64.48
C LYS A 63 14.40 -9.64 -65.23
N GLU A 64 13.71 -8.52 -65.08
CA GLU A 64 12.90 -7.78 -66.08
C GLU A 64 12.75 -8.43 -67.48
N ASN A 65 11.58 -8.38 -68.16
CA ASN A 65 11.01 -7.09 -68.62
C ASN A 65 9.59 -7.16 -69.26
N THR A 66 8.71 -6.22 -68.87
CA THR A 66 7.70 -5.50 -69.74
C THR A 66 6.59 -6.29 -70.48
N ILE A 67 5.54 -5.71 -71.12
CA ILE A 67 5.23 -4.32 -71.54
C ILE A 67 3.73 -3.96 -71.36
N SER A 68 3.43 -2.65 -71.25
CA SER A 68 2.17 -1.92 -71.61
C SER A 68 1.12 -1.70 -70.50
N ASN A 69 0.39 -0.57 -70.42
CA ASN A 69 0.40 0.65 -71.26
C ASN A 69 -0.08 1.93 -70.51
N SER A 70 0.02 3.09 -71.20
CA SER A 70 -0.72 4.39 -71.06
C SER A 70 -2.05 4.44 -70.26
N GLU A 71 -2.52 5.55 -69.66
CA GLU A 71 -2.10 6.97 -69.58
C GLU A 71 -2.92 7.77 -68.51
N LYS A 72 -2.45 8.99 -68.16
CA LYS A 72 -3.17 10.26 -67.77
C LYS A 72 -4.37 10.31 -66.76
N GLU A 73 -4.34 11.38 -65.94
CA GLU A 73 -5.48 12.27 -65.53
C GLU A 73 -6.64 11.69 -64.67
N ALA A 74 -7.36 12.44 -63.81
CA ALA A 74 -7.20 13.80 -63.26
C ALA A 74 -7.99 13.96 -61.93
N VAL A 75 -7.90 15.15 -61.31
CA VAL A 75 -8.63 15.58 -60.09
C VAL A 75 -10.13 15.75 -60.31
N VAL A 76 -10.98 15.23 -59.41
CA VAL A 76 -12.32 15.79 -59.06
C VAL A 76 -12.61 15.53 -57.56
N ASP A 77 -13.39 16.43 -56.95
CA ASP A 77 -13.77 16.51 -55.53
C ASP A 77 -15.27 16.16 -55.31
N ASN A 78 -15.78 16.32 -54.07
CA ASN A 78 -17.19 16.42 -53.64
C ASN A 78 -17.98 15.15 -53.22
N SER A 79 -18.01 14.96 -51.90
CA SER A 79 -19.21 15.08 -51.04
C SER A 79 -20.48 14.22 -51.25
N ASN A 80 -21.01 13.73 -50.11
CA ASN A 80 -22.44 13.60 -49.74
C ASN A 80 -23.44 12.88 -50.68
N VAL A 81 -24.21 11.93 -50.11
CA VAL A 81 -25.64 12.15 -49.78
C VAL A 81 -26.25 10.99 -48.95
N THR A 82 -27.28 11.35 -48.18
CA THR A 82 -28.01 10.58 -47.17
C THR A 82 -29.05 9.59 -47.73
N ALA A 83 -29.52 8.68 -46.85
CA ALA A 83 -30.95 8.28 -46.66
C ALA A 83 -31.48 6.88 -47.14
N LYS A 84 -31.57 5.98 -46.14
CA LYS A 84 -32.69 5.05 -45.78
C LYS A 84 -33.24 3.96 -46.75
N PRO A 85 -33.95 2.92 -46.22
CA PRO A 85 -34.30 1.70 -46.96
C PRO A 85 -35.80 1.34 -47.04
N GLU A 86 -36.13 0.33 -47.88
CA GLU A 86 -37.32 -0.55 -47.76
C GLU A 86 -36.89 -2.02 -48.05
N LYS A 87 -37.39 -3.04 -47.30
CA LYS A 87 -38.42 -4.06 -47.64
C LYS A 87 -38.07 -4.97 -48.85
N THR A 88 -38.46 -6.25 -48.96
CA THR A 88 -39.72 -6.97 -48.63
C THR A 88 -39.35 -8.47 -48.44
N GLU A 89 -39.79 -9.23 -47.42
CA GLU A 89 -41.05 -10.04 -47.37
C GLU A 89 -41.22 -11.02 -48.56
N THR A 90 -41.70 -12.28 -48.48
CA THR A 90 -42.18 -13.18 -47.39
C THR A 90 -42.30 -14.63 -47.95
N LYS A 91 -42.47 -15.66 -47.10
CA LYS A 91 -43.38 -16.80 -47.40
C LYS A 91 -43.78 -17.61 -46.15
N THR A 92 -45.02 -18.14 -46.15
CA THR A 92 -45.72 -18.69 -44.97
C THR A 92 -46.72 -19.79 -45.35
N SER A 93 -46.96 -20.76 -44.45
CA SER A 93 -48.19 -21.59 -44.26
C SER A 93 -47.91 -22.72 -43.24
N GLY A 94 -48.84 -23.20 -42.40
CA GLY A 94 -50.19 -22.69 -42.14
C GLY A 94 -51.00 -23.50 -41.10
N ILE A 95 -51.38 -22.83 -40.01
CA ILE A 95 -52.71 -22.81 -39.35
C ILE A 95 -53.45 -24.15 -39.05
N ILE A 96 -53.68 -24.41 -37.76
CA ILE A 96 -54.96 -24.80 -37.11
C ILE A 96 -54.71 -24.95 -35.59
N LYS A 97 -55.52 -24.49 -34.63
CA LYS A 97 -56.56 -23.42 -34.54
C LYS A 97 -56.59 -22.95 -33.06
N SER A 98 -57.10 -21.75 -32.76
CA SER A 98 -57.02 -21.14 -31.40
C SER A 98 -58.38 -20.86 -30.75
N LYS A 99 -58.40 -20.83 -29.42
CA LYS A 99 -59.49 -20.28 -28.57
C LYS A 99 -58.90 -19.10 -27.79
N ALA A 100 -59.50 -17.92 -27.90
CA ALA A 100 -58.87 -16.68 -27.44
C ALA A 100 -59.09 -16.40 -25.94
N VAL A 101 -58.04 -15.85 -25.31
CA VAL A 101 -58.11 -15.03 -24.09
C VAL A 101 -57.32 -13.77 -24.42
N ASN A 102 -57.86 -12.59 -24.10
CA ASN A 102 -57.28 -11.31 -24.49
C ASN A 102 -57.04 -10.45 -23.24
N ILE A 103 -55.84 -9.90 -23.11
CA ILE A 103 -55.50 -8.93 -22.05
C ILE A 103 -55.84 -7.54 -22.58
N LYS A 104 -56.48 -6.70 -21.77
CA LYS A 104 -56.59 -5.25 -21.99
C LYS A 104 -56.43 -4.49 -20.69
N THR A 105 -55.61 -3.44 -20.74
CA THR A 105 -55.59 -2.31 -19.80
C THR A 105 -56.45 -1.16 -20.35
N ASN A 106 -56.48 -0.03 -19.60
CA ASN A 106 -57.25 1.21 -19.79
C ASN A 106 -58.57 1.23 -18.98
N ASP A 107 -59.06 2.35 -18.42
CA ASP A 107 -58.76 3.79 -18.65
C ASP A 107 -58.52 4.60 -17.34
N ALA A 108 -58.46 5.94 -17.41
CA ALA A 108 -58.15 6.87 -16.31
C ALA A 108 -58.89 8.24 -16.42
N VAL A 109 -58.56 9.18 -15.52
CA VAL A 109 -58.99 10.61 -15.43
C VAL A 109 -60.23 10.88 -14.54
N ALA A 110 -60.26 12.07 -13.91
CA ALA A 110 -61.07 12.44 -12.75
C ALA A 110 -62.07 13.59 -12.98
N ILE A 111 -63.01 13.80 -12.05
CA ILE A 111 -63.91 14.97 -11.92
C ILE A 111 -63.91 15.47 -10.46
N LYS A 112 -64.46 16.67 -10.24
CA LYS A 112 -64.29 17.60 -9.10
C LYS A 112 -65.18 17.37 -7.86
N GLU A 113 -64.93 18.21 -6.87
CA GLU A 113 -65.88 18.75 -5.87
C GLU A 113 -67.20 19.28 -6.49
N ASP A 114 -68.29 19.21 -5.72
CA ASP A 114 -69.22 20.33 -5.44
C ASP A 114 -70.05 19.99 -4.17
N THR A 115 -70.87 20.93 -3.67
CA THR A 115 -71.47 20.93 -2.32
C THR A 115 -72.96 20.52 -2.27
N ASP A 116 -73.51 20.49 -1.04
CA ASP A 116 -74.95 20.54 -0.68
C ASP A 116 -75.78 19.25 -0.96
N GLU A 117 -76.82 18.88 -0.20
CA GLU A 117 -77.40 19.42 1.04
C GLU A 117 -78.19 18.30 1.81
N PHE A 118 -78.70 18.64 2.99
CA PHE A 118 -79.84 18.02 3.71
C PHE A 118 -79.70 16.72 4.54
N ASP A 119 -80.08 16.91 5.81
CA ASP A 119 -80.52 16.01 6.89
C ASP A 119 -81.91 15.36 6.53
N PRO A 120 -82.65 14.55 7.35
CA PRO A 120 -82.54 14.34 8.81
C PRO A 120 -82.88 12.91 9.36
N ASP A 121 -83.07 12.87 10.70
CA ASP A 121 -83.94 12.01 11.54
C ASP A 121 -83.43 10.68 12.17
N GLU A 122 -83.18 10.80 13.48
CA GLU A 122 -83.70 10.03 14.65
C GLU A 122 -83.65 8.48 14.80
N GLU A 123 -82.88 8.10 15.83
CA GLU A 123 -83.27 7.29 17.02
C GLU A 123 -83.71 5.79 17.01
N VAL A 124 -83.14 5.08 17.99
CA VAL A 124 -83.75 4.05 18.87
C VAL A 124 -84.27 2.73 18.27
N LEU A 125 -83.60 1.63 18.63
CA LEU A 125 -84.25 0.63 19.50
C LEU A 125 -83.27 -0.11 20.43
N SER A 126 -83.80 -0.62 21.56
CA SER A 126 -83.07 -1.20 22.69
C SER A 126 -83.35 -2.68 22.91
N LYS A 127 -82.41 -3.37 23.61
CA LYS A 127 -82.62 -4.36 24.72
C LYS A 127 -81.26 -5.04 25.02
N THR A 128 -80.63 -4.98 26.21
CA THR A 128 -81.05 -5.05 27.63
C THR A 128 -81.21 -6.47 28.18
N THR A 129 -80.32 -6.87 29.09
CA THR A 129 -80.47 -7.79 30.26
C THR A 129 -79.13 -7.78 31.04
N THR A 130 -78.88 -6.93 32.06
CA THR A 130 -79.17 -7.08 33.52
C THR A 130 -78.65 -8.36 34.18
N LYS A 131 -78.04 -8.40 35.38
CA LYS A 131 -77.45 -7.43 36.36
C LYS A 131 -76.47 -8.27 37.26
N THR A 132 -75.58 -7.86 38.17
CA THR A 132 -75.28 -6.67 39.04
C THR A 132 -73.73 -6.67 39.25
N ALA A 133 -72.99 -5.89 40.07
CA ALA A 133 -73.18 -4.96 41.20
C ALA A 133 -71.96 -3.97 41.23
N GLU A 134 -71.88 -2.81 41.90
CA GLU A 134 -72.55 -2.21 43.09
C GLU A 134 -71.99 -2.73 44.44
N ILE A 135 -71.31 -1.97 45.32
CA ILE A 135 -70.90 -0.54 45.32
C ILE A 135 -69.35 -0.42 45.53
N ALA A 136 -68.65 0.45 46.28
CA ALA A 136 -68.90 1.48 47.32
C ALA A 136 -67.78 2.58 47.30
N GLN A 137 -67.73 3.48 48.30
CA GLN A 137 -66.75 4.59 48.43
C GLN A 137 -66.27 4.79 49.88
N ALA A 138 -65.11 5.45 50.08
CA ALA A 138 -64.76 6.15 51.33
C ALA A 138 -63.65 7.22 51.15
N GLU A 139 -63.85 8.38 51.77
CA GLU A 139 -62.88 9.47 52.02
C GLU A 139 -63.13 9.99 53.47
N PRO A 140 -62.34 10.94 54.02
CA PRO A 140 -60.88 10.96 54.15
C PRO A 140 -60.45 11.21 55.63
N LYS A 141 -59.14 11.20 55.94
CA LYS A 141 -58.57 12.01 57.04
C LYS A 141 -57.06 12.21 56.95
N THR A 142 -56.57 13.24 57.63
CA THR A 142 -55.33 13.99 57.35
C THR A 142 -54.37 14.00 58.56
N GLU A 143 -53.33 14.85 58.51
CA GLU A 143 -52.36 15.21 59.57
C GLU A 143 -51.13 14.29 59.71
N LEU A 144 -49.87 14.74 59.87
CA LEU A 144 -49.18 16.07 59.92
C LEU A 144 -47.65 15.77 59.72
N LEU A 145 -46.69 16.57 59.25
CA LEU A 145 -46.48 17.97 58.78
C LEU A 145 -45.98 17.94 57.29
N GLU A 146 -45.53 18.95 56.50
CA GLU A 146 -44.72 20.20 56.63
C GLU A 146 -43.25 20.01 57.07
N GLU A 147 -42.21 20.69 56.55
CA GLU A 147 -41.91 21.44 55.30
C GLU A 147 -40.34 21.43 55.17
N THR A 148 -39.61 21.74 54.09
CA THR A 148 -39.74 22.76 53.03
C THR A 148 -39.03 22.34 51.72
N ARG A 149 -39.27 23.11 50.65
CA ARG A 149 -38.86 22.89 49.25
C ARG A 149 -37.35 23.08 48.96
N ILE A 150 -36.85 22.34 47.95
CA ILE A 150 -36.04 22.95 46.88
C ILE A 150 -36.80 22.70 45.57
N VAL A 151 -37.02 23.75 44.79
CA VAL A 151 -37.62 23.66 43.45
C VAL A 151 -36.50 23.48 42.42
N VAL A 152 -36.59 22.43 41.60
CA VAL A 152 -35.86 22.34 40.33
C VAL A 152 -36.91 22.32 39.23
N THR A 153 -37.03 23.42 38.50
CA THR A 153 -37.85 23.50 37.30
C THR A 153 -37.24 22.63 36.20
N GLU A 154 -38.02 21.71 35.63
CA GLU A 154 -37.61 21.00 34.41
C GLU A 154 -37.62 21.97 33.22
N THR A 155 -36.51 22.67 33.02
CA THR A 155 -36.30 23.53 31.85
C THR A 155 -36.04 22.67 30.62
N LYS A 156 -37.11 22.17 30.00
CA LYS A 156 -37.04 21.41 28.75
C LYS A 156 -36.49 22.27 27.62
N ILE A 157 -35.30 21.93 27.13
CA ILE A 157 -34.66 22.56 25.97
C ILE A 157 -34.14 21.45 25.04
N ASP A 158 -34.86 21.26 23.95
CA ASP A 158 -34.49 20.46 22.77
C ASP A 158 -33.42 21.23 21.92
N PRO A 159 -32.74 20.65 20.90
CA PRO A 159 -33.02 19.37 20.24
C PRO A 159 -31.81 18.45 19.97
N VAL A 160 -32.08 17.26 19.44
CA VAL A 160 -31.12 16.51 18.60
C VAL A 160 -30.99 17.23 17.25
N THR A 161 -29.84 17.82 16.96
CA THR A 161 -29.58 18.42 15.64
C THR A 161 -29.45 17.33 14.58
N LYS A 162 -30.34 17.37 13.58
CA LYS A 162 -30.25 16.49 12.41
C LYS A 162 -29.14 17.01 11.49
N GLU A 163 -28.10 16.19 11.26
CA GLU A 163 -27.01 16.55 10.37
C GLU A 163 -27.53 16.83 8.94
N LYS A 164 -26.91 17.81 8.29
CA LYS A 164 -27.25 18.26 6.94
C LYS A 164 -26.07 18.01 6.01
N ILE A 165 -26.36 17.47 4.83
CA ILE A 165 -25.35 17.36 3.77
C ILE A 165 -25.24 18.72 3.08
N ILE A 166 -24.03 19.26 3.04
CA ILE A 166 -23.66 20.42 2.23
C ILE A 166 -22.81 19.93 1.06
N THR A 167 -23.21 20.32 -0.14
CA THR A 167 -22.42 20.13 -1.36
C THR A 167 -21.85 21.45 -1.84
N GLY A 168 -20.95 21.42 -2.82
CA GLY A 168 -20.44 22.64 -3.45
C GLY A 168 -19.32 22.33 -4.42
N THR A 169 -18.85 23.36 -5.12
CA THR A 169 -17.70 23.29 -6.02
C THR A 169 -16.60 24.26 -5.57
N VAL A 170 -15.35 23.82 -5.57
CA VAL A 170 -14.17 24.65 -5.31
C VAL A 170 -13.42 24.93 -6.60
N VAL A 171 -13.09 26.20 -6.83
CA VAL A 171 -12.39 26.69 -8.03
C VAL A 171 -11.24 27.63 -7.67
N ASP A 172 -10.35 27.89 -8.62
CA ASP A 172 -9.32 28.93 -8.52
C ASP A 172 -9.87 30.34 -8.89
N ALA A 173 -8.98 31.32 -9.03
CA ALA A 173 -9.34 32.68 -9.44
C ALA A 173 -9.72 32.77 -10.93
N GLN A 174 -9.39 31.75 -11.72
CA GLN A 174 -9.59 31.62 -13.16
C GLN A 174 -10.84 30.77 -13.50
N GLN A 175 -11.57 30.30 -12.47
CA GLN A 175 -12.75 29.43 -12.55
C GLN A 175 -12.47 27.99 -12.99
N LEU A 176 -11.21 27.52 -12.93
CA LEU A 176 -10.88 26.11 -13.10
C LEU A 176 -11.18 25.33 -11.80
N PRO A 177 -11.69 24.10 -11.89
CA PRO A 177 -11.96 23.26 -10.72
C PRO A 177 -10.68 22.87 -9.98
N LEU A 178 -10.75 22.83 -8.65
CA LEU A 178 -9.64 22.43 -7.78
C LEU A 178 -9.89 21.06 -7.15
N PRO A 179 -9.29 19.96 -7.66
CA PRO A 179 -9.36 18.63 -7.03
C PRO A 179 -8.44 18.49 -5.81
N GLY A 180 -8.84 17.67 -4.83
CA GLY A 180 -8.04 17.39 -3.64
C GLY A 180 -7.96 18.53 -2.62
N VAL A 181 -8.85 19.53 -2.68
CA VAL A 181 -9.00 20.57 -1.64
C VAL A 181 -9.55 19.90 -0.39
N ASN A 182 -8.86 20.05 0.74
CA ASN A 182 -9.35 19.56 2.02
C ASN A 182 -10.49 20.47 2.52
N VAL A 183 -11.64 19.89 2.81
CA VAL A 183 -12.84 20.57 3.31
C VAL A 183 -13.19 19.99 4.68
N VAL A 184 -12.84 20.70 5.75
CA VAL A 184 -12.88 20.18 7.13
C VAL A 184 -13.81 21.03 8.01
N VAL A 185 -14.62 20.39 8.86
CA VAL A 185 -15.40 21.07 9.91
C VAL A 185 -14.43 21.62 10.96
N LYS A 186 -14.26 22.94 10.96
CA LYS A 186 -13.28 23.70 11.73
C LYS A 186 -13.39 23.38 13.24
N GLY A 187 -12.26 22.95 13.81
CA GLY A 187 -12.19 22.54 15.22
C GLY A 187 -12.45 21.05 15.45
N THR A 188 -12.64 20.27 14.39
CA THR A 188 -12.80 18.81 14.44
C THR A 188 -11.91 18.14 13.38
N THR A 189 -11.88 16.81 13.36
CA THR A 189 -11.24 16.01 12.29
C THR A 189 -12.19 15.72 11.11
N ARG A 190 -13.49 15.97 11.24
CA ARG A 190 -14.51 15.61 10.22
C ARG A 190 -14.24 16.37 8.93
N GLY A 191 -13.91 15.66 7.85
CA GLY A 191 -13.59 16.29 6.57
C GLY A 191 -13.97 15.47 5.35
N THR A 192 -13.75 16.07 4.19
CA THR A 192 -13.86 15.47 2.85
C THR A 192 -12.83 16.13 1.93
N GLN A 193 -12.69 15.63 0.70
CA GLN A 193 -11.89 16.25 -0.36
C GLN A 193 -12.73 16.49 -1.62
N THR A 194 -12.28 17.41 -2.48
CA THR A 194 -12.92 17.68 -3.77
C THR A 194 -12.52 16.68 -4.86
N ASP A 195 -13.46 16.37 -5.76
CA ASP A 195 -13.23 15.56 -6.96
C ASP A 195 -12.62 16.37 -8.13
N PHE A 196 -12.46 15.72 -9.29
CA PHE A 196 -11.91 16.34 -10.52
C PHE A 196 -12.70 17.55 -11.05
N ASP A 197 -14.01 17.60 -10.80
CA ASP A 197 -14.84 18.77 -11.13
C ASP A 197 -14.82 19.81 -9.99
N GLY A 198 -13.94 19.65 -9.00
CA GLY A 198 -13.83 20.48 -7.81
C GLY A 198 -14.99 20.27 -6.83
N LYS A 199 -15.86 19.27 -7.02
CA LYS A 199 -17.08 19.10 -6.22
C LYS A 199 -16.78 18.38 -4.91
N TYR A 200 -17.49 18.74 -3.85
CA TYR A 200 -17.43 18.06 -2.56
C TYR A 200 -18.83 17.82 -1.98
N SER A 201 -18.88 16.92 -0.98
CA SER A 201 -20.07 16.63 -0.18
C SER A 201 -19.66 16.29 1.25
N ILE A 202 -20.24 16.95 2.25
CA ILE A 202 -19.91 16.75 3.67
C ILE A 202 -21.15 16.90 4.57
N ALA A 203 -21.28 16.01 5.56
CA ALA A 203 -22.30 16.11 6.60
C ALA A 203 -21.83 17.03 7.74
N VAL A 204 -22.67 18.00 8.11
CA VAL A 204 -22.38 19.05 9.11
C VAL A 204 -23.60 19.34 9.98
N ASN A 205 -23.36 19.88 11.18
CA ASN A 205 -24.43 20.44 12.01
C ASN A 205 -24.74 21.90 11.62
N PRO A 206 -25.96 22.40 11.88
CA PRO A 206 -26.27 23.81 11.77
C PRO A 206 -25.30 24.69 12.57
N ASN A 207 -24.84 25.79 11.98
CA ASN A 207 -23.83 26.74 12.51
C ASN A 207 -22.37 26.27 12.54
N GLU A 208 -22.03 25.08 12.02
CA GLU A 208 -20.63 24.70 11.81
C GLU A 208 -19.93 25.59 10.74
N GLN A 209 -18.59 25.64 10.77
CA GLN A 209 -17.78 26.35 9.79
C GLN A 209 -16.91 25.36 9.03
N LEU A 210 -16.90 25.45 7.71
CA LEU A 210 -16.01 24.67 6.85
C LEU A 210 -14.73 25.46 6.58
N ALA A 211 -13.59 24.82 6.84
CA ALA A 211 -12.26 25.28 6.47
C ALA A 211 -11.83 24.56 5.18
N PHE A 212 -11.48 25.35 4.17
CA PHE A 212 -10.99 24.91 2.86
C PHE A 212 -9.50 25.19 2.80
N SER A 213 -8.67 24.16 2.69
CA SER A 213 -7.21 24.29 2.60
C SER A 213 -6.63 23.46 1.46
N TYR A 214 -5.66 24.06 0.76
CA TYR A 214 -5.06 23.48 -0.44
C TYR A 214 -3.68 24.09 -0.69
N VAL A 215 -2.72 23.28 -1.17
CA VAL A 215 -1.31 23.72 -1.29
C VAL A 215 -1.16 24.75 -2.42
N GLY A 216 -0.47 25.84 -2.12
CA GLY A 216 -0.33 27.01 -3.00
C GLY A 216 -1.50 27.99 -2.93
N TYR A 217 -2.51 27.76 -2.08
CA TYR A 217 -3.71 28.59 -1.97
C TYR A 217 -3.96 29.09 -0.54
N LYS A 218 -4.51 30.30 -0.44
CA LYS A 218 -4.95 30.90 0.81
C LYS A 218 -6.09 30.09 1.42
N SER A 219 -5.84 29.49 2.58
CA SER A 219 -6.86 28.73 3.31
C SER A 219 -8.03 29.65 3.71
N LYS A 220 -9.26 29.18 3.46
CA LYS A 220 -10.48 29.99 3.54
C LYS A 220 -11.48 29.33 4.47
N ILE A 221 -12.12 30.10 5.35
CA ILE A 221 -13.16 29.60 6.26
C ILE A 221 -14.49 30.19 5.81
N ALA A 222 -15.50 29.34 5.60
CA ALA A 222 -16.86 29.75 5.26
C ALA A 222 -17.86 29.15 6.27
N PRO A 223 -18.80 29.95 6.80
CA PRO A 223 -19.87 29.42 7.66
C PRO A 223 -20.88 28.63 6.83
N VAL A 224 -21.35 27.51 7.37
CA VAL A 224 -22.50 26.79 6.82
C VAL A 224 -23.74 27.66 7.01
N LYS A 225 -24.41 27.99 5.90
CA LYS A 225 -25.69 28.70 5.87
C LYS A 225 -26.83 27.73 5.58
N ASP A 226 -28.07 28.20 5.63
CA ASP A 226 -29.26 27.36 5.40
C ASP A 226 -29.38 26.76 3.99
N ASN A 227 -28.57 27.23 3.01
CA ASN A 227 -28.51 26.63 1.68
C ASN A 227 -27.69 25.34 1.68
N SER A 228 -28.20 24.28 1.05
CA SER A 228 -27.50 22.99 0.93
C SER A 228 -26.32 23.00 -0.06
N LYS A 229 -26.02 24.15 -0.69
CA LYS A 229 -24.90 24.34 -1.62
C LYS A 229 -24.02 25.51 -1.18
N LEU A 230 -22.70 25.34 -1.22
CA LEU A 230 -21.68 26.33 -0.86
C LEU A 230 -20.49 26.26 -1.84
N ASP A 231 -20.49 27.11 -2.87
CA ASP A 231 -19.38 27.17 -3.83
C ASP A 231 -18.28 28.13 -3.36
N ILE A 232 -17.02 27.79 -3.64
CA ILE A 232 -15.84 28.46 -3.08
C ILE A 232 -14.76 28.71 -4.16
N ALA A 233 -14.50 29.98 -4.49
CA ALA A 233 -13.23 30.34 -5.11
C ALA A 233 -12.12 30.42 -4.03
N LEU A 234 -10.99 29.76 -4.25
CA LEU A 234 -9.73 29.97 -3.52
C LEU A 234 -8.82 30.93 -4.31
N SER A 235 -7.89 31.58 -3.62
CA SER A 235 -6.90 32.47 -4.24
C SER A 235 -5.50 31.92 -4.00
N GLU A 236 -4.63 31.99 -5.00
CA GLU A 236 -3.23 31.58 -4.89
C GLU A 236 -2.52 32.40 -3.80
N GLU A 237 -1.63 31.75 -3.04
CA GLU A 237 -0.78 32.40 -2.03
C GLU A 237 0.61 31.77 -2.02
N SER A 238 1.61 32.52 -2.50
CA SER A 238 3.03 32.13 -2.50
C SER A 238 3.66 32.29 -1.10
N GLY A 239 3.08 31.62 -0.10
CA GLY A 239 3.43 31.74 1.32
C GLY A 239 3.37 30.41 2.06
N MET A 240 4.08 30.31 3.20
CA MET A 240 4.20 29.06 3.95
C MET A 240 2.91 28.66 4.67
N LEU A 241 2.63 27.36 4.70
CA LEU A 241 1.53 26.74 5.45
C LEU A 241 1.63 27.12 6.94
N SER A 242 0.51 27.58 7.51
CA SER A 242 0.38 27.83 8.96
C SER A 242 -0.34 26.67 9.63
N GLU A 243 0.33 26.04 10.59
CA GLU A 243 -0.18 24.89 11.36
C GLU A 243 -1.33 25.30 12.30
N VAL A 244 -2.40 24.49 12.37
CA VAL A 244 -3.56 24.74 13.24
C VAL A 244 -3.75 23.58 14.22
N ILE A 245 -3.12 23.70 15.39
CA ILE A 245 -3.25 22.71 16.46
C ILE A 245 -4.59 22.92 17.19
N VAL A 246 -5.41 21.88 17.25
CA VAL A 246 -6.64 21.82 18.06
C VAL A 246 -6.41 20.81 19.19
N THR A 247 -6.60 21.23 20.45
CA THR A 247 -6.48 20.34 21.62
C THR A 247 -7.77 20.35 22.44
N GLY A 248 -8.26 19.16 22.78
CA GLY A 248 -9.47 18.97 23.57
C GLY A 248 -9.42 17.69 24.40
N TYR A 249 -9.34 17.83 25.72
CA TYR A 249 -9.46 16.73 26.68
C TYR A 249 -10.41 17.12 27.81
N THR A 250 -11.41 16.28 28.08
CA THR A 250 -12.26 16.34 29.29
C THR A 250 -12.33 14.96 29.93
N ALA A 251 -12.29 14.90 31.26
CA ALA A 251 -12.12 13.64 32.00
C ALA A 251 -13.28 13.34 32.95
N THR A 252 -13.72 12.08 32.97
CA THR A 252 -14.75 11.53 33.86
C THR A 252 -14.14 10.73 35.03
N LYS A 253 -14.95 10.45 36.05
CA LYS A 253 -14.50 10.12 37.42
C LYS A 253 -14.93 8.70 37.82
N ARG A 254 -14.01 7.90 38.38
CA ARG A 254 -14.27 6.50 38.80
C ARG A 254 -14.77 6.37 40.25
N SER A 255 -15.51 5.29 40.50
CA SER A 255 -15.92 4.78 41.82
C SER A 255 -14.88 3.82 42.44
N LYS A 256 -15.15 3.29 43.64
CA LYS A 256 -14.22 2.49 44.46
C LYS A 256 -14.48 0.99 44.36
N SER A 257 -13.44 0.18 44.59
CA SER A 257 -13.56 -1.21 45.08
C SER A 257 -12.33 -1.57 45.94
N SER A 258 -12.32 -2.75 46.57
CA SER A 258 -11.37 -3.15 47.63
C SER A 258 -10.53 -4.37 47.26
N ALA A 259 -9.21 -4.28 47.46
CA ALA A 259 -8.27 -5.41 47.43
C ALA A 259 -7.11 -5.15 48.43
N ALA A 260 -6.39 -6.21 48.81
CA ALA A 260 -5.34 -6.13 49.83
C ALA A 260 -4.11 -5.32 49.39
N VAL A 261 -3.46 -4.66 50.35
CA VAL A 261 -2.29 -3.79 50.14
C VAL A 261 -1.19 -4.20 51.11
N SER A 262 0.00 -4.51 50.60
CA SER A 262 1.22 -4.60 51.39
C SER A 262 1.84 -3.20 51.54
N ILE A 263 2.08 -2.80 52.79
CA ILE A 263 2.70 -1.51 53.16
C ILE A 263 4.02 -1.83 53.86
N VAL A 264 5.10 -1.20 53.43
CA VAL A 264 6.41 -1.25 54.09
C VAL A 264 6.68 0.11 54.73
N ASP A 265 6.85 0.14 56.06
CA ASP A 265 7.01 1.38 56.86
C ASP A 265 8.49 1.64 57.21
N GLU A 266 8.88 2.92 57.25
CA GLU A 266 10.28 3.42 57.17
C GLU A 266 11.13 3.12 58.44
N LYS A 267 10.62 2.36 59.41
CA LYS A 267 11.25 2.14 60.72
C LYS A 267 12.14 0.89 60.80
N ALA A 268 12.02 -0.04 59.86
CA ALA A 268 12.69 -1.34 59.93
C ALA A 268 14.01 -1.41 59.13
N HIS A 269 15.04 -0.65 59.52
CA HIS A 269 16.47 -1.03 59.32
C HIS A 269 17.43 0.00 59.96
N LYS A 270 17.79 -0.18 61.23
CA LYS A 270 18.98 0.45 61.83
C LYS A 270 20.00 -0.59 62.31
N SER A 271 21.00 -0.81 61.46
CA SER A 271 22.37 -1.26 61.78
C SER A 271 22.61 -2.30 62.90
N THR A 272 23.18 -3.44 62.51
CA THR A 272 24.36 -3.96 63.23
C THR A 272 25.26 -4.77 62.30
N ARG A 273 26.58 -4.57 62.40
CA ARG A 273 27.59 -5.36 61.64
C ARG A 273 27.98 -6.60 62.45
N ARG A 274 27.92 -7.80 61.84
CA ARG A 274 28.71 -8.98 62.25
C ARG A 274 29.24 -9.74 61.02
N SER A 275 30.27 -10.55 61.24
CA SER A 275 31.18 -11.10 60.22
C SER A 275 30.79 -12.49 59.71
N LYS A 276 31.37 -12.89 58.56
CA LYS A 276 31.26 -14.24 57.98
C LYS A 276 31.74 -15.33 58.96
N LYS A 277 30.92 -16.36 59.20
CA LYS A 277 31.17 -17.76 58.78
C LYS A 277 29.98 -18.69 59.10
N GLU A 278 29.92 -19.81 58.36
CA GLU A 278 29.20 -21.07 58.66
C GLU A 278 27.89 -21.05 59.50
N ALA A 279 26.74 -21.12 58.82
CA ALA A 279 25.51 -21.75 59.33
C ALA A 279 24.55 -22.11 58.17
N ALA A 280 24.82 -23.19 57.43
CA ALA A 280 23.96 -23.68 56.36
C ALA A 280 23.27 -24.99 56.77
N LEU A 281 22.04 -24.91 57.32
CA LEU A 281 21.23 -26.10 57.61
C LEU A 281 19.72 -25.82 57.80
N ALA A 282 18.98 -25.54 56.72
CA ALA A 282 17.51 -25.69 56.65
C ALA A 282 16.99 -25.60 55.20
N SER A 283 16.02 -26.44 54.84
CA SER A 283 15.25 -26.40 53.58
C SER A 283 14.10 -27.43 53.67
N PRO A 284 12.94 -27.26 53.00
CA PRO A 284 12.40 -26.10 52.29
C PRO A 284 11.10 -25.56 52.96
N ASN A 285 10.31 -24.76 52.24
CA ASN A 285 8.92 -24.38 52.54
C ASN A 285 8.66 -23.53 53.81
N SER A 286 8.89 -22.22 53.69
CA SER A 286 7.94 -21.24 54.26
C SER A 286 7.79 -20.04 53.32
N SER A 287 6.57 -19.53 53.24
CA SER A 287 6.17 -18.37 52.43
C SER A 287 6.61 -17.04 53.01
N ASN A 288 6.67 -16.01 52.15
CA ASN A 288 6.63 -14.59 52.48
C ASN A 288 7.76 -14.04 53.36
N ASP A 289 8.85 -13.60 52.71
CA ASP A 289 9.28 -12.20 52.89
C ASP A 289 10.12 -11.68 51.70
N GLY A 290 10.08 -10.36 51.47
CA GLY A 290 10.57 -9.73 50.24
C GLY A 290 12.08 -9.45 50.20
N TYR A 291 12.91 -10.47 49.93
CA TYR A 291 14.36 -10.28 49.77
C TYR A 291 14.75 -9.69 48.40
N ILE A 292 15.39 -8.50 48.41
CA ILE A 292 16.14 -7.97 47.26
C ILE A 292 17.54 -8.62 47.26
N ALA A 293 17.75 -9.58 46.37
CA ALA A 293 18.99 -10.36 46.29
C ALA A 293 20.13 -9.60 45.58
N ASN A 294 20.92 -8.83 46.33
CA ASN A 294 22.18 -8.26 45.87
C ASN A 294 23.28 -9.34 45.78
N THR A 295 23.30 -10.14 44.70
CA THR A 295 24.34 -11.15 44.45
C THR A 295 25.55 -10.54 43.74
N SER A 296 26.52 -10.06 44.52
CA SER A 296 27.77 -9.47 44.02
C SER A 296 28.66 -10.50 43.30
N GLY A 297 28.85 -10.34 41.98
CA GLY A 297 29.59 -11.27 41.11
C GLY A 297 30.54 -10.58 40.11
N ASN A 298 31.45 -9.75 40.63
CA ASN A 298 32.59 -9.09 39.95
C ASN A 298 32.57 -9.00 38.40
N ARG A 299 31.74 -8.10 37.85
CA ARG A 299 31.94 -7.51 36.52
C ARG A 299 31.71 -6.00 36.60
N THR A 300 32.58 -5.23 35.95
CA THR A 300 32.51 -3.77 35.90
C THR A 300 31.40 -3.32 34.95
N TYR A 301 30.24 -2.98 35.49
CA TYR A 301 29.17 -2.30 34.74
C TYR A 301 29.26 -0.79 34.92
N ARG A 302 29.23 -0.09 33.79
CA ARG A 302 29.11 1.37 33.65
C ARG A 302 27.63 1.72 33.71
N ASN A 303 27.28 2.92 34.19
CA ASN A 303 25.87 3.33 34.41
C ASN A 303 24.95 2.98 33.22
N GLY A 304 23.91 2.19 33.51
CA GLY A 304 22.94 1.66 32.57
C GLY A 304 22.34 0.36 33.12
N ASP A 305 21.05 0.15 32.92
CA ASP A 305 20.31 -1.11 33.09
C ASP A 305 20.35 -1.81 34.46
N THR A 306 19.47 -1.33 35.34
CA THR A 306 18.81 -2.17 36.37
C THR A 306 17.29 -2.10 36.16
N SER A 307 16.69 -3.16 35.61
CA SER A 307 15.24 -3.29 35.45
C SER A 307 14.62 -3.92 36.71
N ILE A 308 13.45 -3.41 37.12
CA ILE A 308 12.74 -3.88 38.32
C ILE A 308 11.65 -4.86 37.90
N ILE A 309 11.86 -6.15 38.15
CA ILE A 309 10.93 -7.22 37.73
C ILE A 309 10.05 -7.67 38.92
N LEU A 310 8.71 -7.64 38.77
CA LEU A 310 7.77 -7.91 39.86
C LEU A 310 7.16 -9.33 39.90
N ARG A 311 7.12 -10.04 38.76
CA ARG A 311 6.81 -11.48 38.67
C ARG A 311 8.01 -12.22 38.06
N GLY A 312 8.17 -13.51 38.33
CA GLY A 312 9.24 -14.29 37.70
C GLY A 312 9.13 -14.28 36.16
N VAL A 313 10.28 -14.23 35.49
CA VAL A 313 10.38 -14.08 34.02
C VAL A 313 9.54 -15.12 33.29
N GLY A 314 8.53 -14.64 32.56
CA GLY A 314 7.59 -15.48 31.80
C GLY A 314 7.98 -15.66 30.33
N SER A 315 8.93 -14.85 29.85
CA SER A 315 9.44 -14.85 28.48
C SER A 315 10.94 -14.53 28.49
N VAL A 316 11.68 -15.04 27.50
CA VAL A 316 13.10 -14.74 27.32
C VAL A 316 13.30 -13.41 26.56
N ASN A 317 12.28 -12.93 25.85
CA ASN A 317 12.30 -11.70 25.03
C ASN A 317 11.07 -10.79 25.31
N GLY A 318 10.50 -10.83 26.53
CA GLY A 318 9.41 -9.95 26.94
C GLY A 318 9.92 -8.69 27.64
N ASN A 319 9.26 -7.54 27.46
CA ASN A 319 9.44 -6.41 28.37
C ASN A 319 8.57 -6.63 29.62
N ASP A 320 9.17 -7.24 30.64
CA ASP A 320 8.53 -7.59 31.92
C ASP A 320 8.46 -6.41 32.92
N GLU A 321 8.70 -5.16 32.48
CA GLU A 321 8.66 -3.96 33.33
C GLU A 321 7.26 -3.64 33.90
N PRO A 322 7.17 -3.17 35.16
CA PRO A 322 5.93 -2.78 35.82
C PRO A 322 5.56 -1.31 35.55
N LEU A 323 4.29 -0.96 35.77
CA LEU A 323 3.83 0.42 35.67
C LEU A 323 4.22 1.24 36.92
N TYR A 324 4.89 2.37 36.72
CA TYR A 324 5.21 3.31 37.79
C TYR A 324 4.13 4.38 37.94
N ILE A 325 3.65 4.59 39.18
CA ILE A 325 2.69 5.64 39.54
C ILE A 325 3.30 6.48 40.68
N VAL A 326 3.31 7.81 40.56
CA VAL A 326 3.87 8.73 41.56
C VAL A 326 2.83 9.78 41.95
N ASP A 327 2.45 9.81 43.22
CA ASP A 327 1.38 10.65 43.81
C ASP A 327 0.04 10.57 43.06
N GLY A 328 -0.23 9.42 42.44
CA GLY A 328 -1.43 9.13 41.66
C GLY A 328 -1.36 9.52 40.18
N MET A 329 -0.18 9.79 39.63
CA MET A 329 0.05 10.04 38.20
C MET A 329 1.04 9.02 37.61
N PRO A 330 0.84 8.48 36.39
CA PRO A 330 1.84 7.63 35.75
C PRO A 330 3.19 8.36 35.55
N ALA A 331 4.28 7.63 35.70
CA ALA A 331 5.65 8.06 35.43
C ALA A 331 6.34 7.09 34.46
N ASP A 332 7.34 7.58 33.71
CA ASP A 332 8.29 6.71 33.01
C ASP A 332 9.36 6.19 34.00
N GLU A 333 10.08 5.13 33.61
CA GLU A 333 11.05 4.45 34.47
C GLU A 333 12.21 5.38 34.88
N GLU A 334 12.61 6.28 33.98
CA GLU A 334 13.60 7.34 34.22
C GLU A 334 13.10 8.35 35.27
N THR A 335 11.86 8.86 35.16
CA THR A 335 11.26 9.75 36.15
C THR A 335 11.18 9.08 37.51
N PHE A 336 10.81 7.79 37.56
CA PHE A 336 10.81 7.00 38.80
C PHE A 336 12.22 6.88 39.40
N LYS A 337 13.22 6.49 38.60
CA LYS A 337 14.64 6.42 39.00
C LYS A 337 15.21 7.78 39.44
N SER A 338 14.65 8.90 38.96
CA SER A 338 15.05 10.26 39.35
C SER A 338 14.51 10.74 40.71
N ILE A 339 13.61 9.98 41.36
CA ILE A 339 13.07 10.35 42.66
C ILE A 339 14.14 10.15 43.74
N ASN A 340 14.46 11.23 44.46
CA ASN A 340 15.32 11.18 45.64
C ASN A 340 14.67 10.29 46.71
N PRO A 341 15.31 9.19 47.16
CA PRO A 341 14.72 8.26 48.13
C PRO A 341 14.26 8.94 49.43
N ASN A 342 14.94 9.99 49.87
CA ASN A 342 14.57 10.75 51.07
C ASN A 342 13.23 11.51 50.93
N GLU A 343 12.77 11.76 49.70
CA GLU A 343 11.47 12.37 49.41
C GLU A 343 10.33 11.34 49.33
N ILE A 344 10.61 10.04 49.37
CA ILE A 344 9.57 9.00 49.35
C ILE A 344 8.90 8.90 50.73
N LYS A 345 7.57 8.83 50.76
CA LYS A 345 6.76 8.63 51.97
C LYS A 345 6.28 7.19 52.14
N GLU A 346 5.92 6.55 51.03
CA GLU A 346 5.26 5.24 51.01
C GLU A 346 5.52 4.62 49.64
N ILE A 347 5.83 3.32 49.60
CA ILE A 347 5.88 2.53 48.36
C ILE A 347 4.88 1.39 48.53
N THR A 348 3.92 1.32 47.61
CA THR A 348 2.94 0.24 47.50
C THR A 348 3.21 -0.55 46.24
N VAL A 349 3.35 -1.88 46.34
CA VAL A 349 3.53 -2.75 45.18
C VAL A 349 2.25 -3.54 44.95
N LEU A 350 1.53 -3.24 43.87
CA LEU A 350 0.33 -3.99 43.49
C LEU A 350 0.73 -5.12 42.54
N LYS A 351 0.42 -6.35 42.94
CA LYS A 351 0.56 -7.54 42.10
C LYS A 351 -0.80 -8.07 41.67
N ASP A 352 -0.76 -8.94 40.66
CA ASP A 352 -1.86 -9.81 40.23
C ASP A 352 -3.18 -9.06 39.93
N ALA A 353 -4.35 -9.66 40.16
CA ALA A 353 -5.64 -9.11 39.69
C ALA A 353 -5.93 -7.67 40.19
N SER A 354 -5.36 -7.28 41.32
CA SER A 354 -5.40 -5.93 41.89
C SER A 354 -4.82 -4.86 40.95
N ALA A 355 -3.80 -5.21 40.16
CA ALA A 355 -3.13 -4.27 39.26
C ALA A 355 -3.99 -3.96 38.03
N THR A 356 -4.48 -5.00 37.35
CA THR A 356 -5.31 -4.86 36.13
C THR A 356 -6.68 -4.26 36.44
N GLY A 357 -7.28 -4.58 37.60
CA GLY A 357 -8.57 -4.02 38.01
C GLY A 357 -8.61 -2.49 38.11
N PHE A 358 -7.49 -1.84 38.47
CA PHE A 358 -7.39 -0.37 38.52
C PHE A 358 -6.77 0.25 37.26
N TYR A 359 -5.75 -0.34 36.64
CA TYR A 359 -4.97 0.30 35.57
C TYR A 359 -5.01 -0.43 34.21
N GLY A 360 -5.89 -1.43 34.06
CA GLY A 360 -6.10 -2.16 32.81
C GLY A 360 -4.88 -2.96 32.37
N HIS A 361 -4.72 -3.16 31.06
CA HIS A 361 -3.62 -3.95 30.50
C HIS A 361 -2.22 -3.41 30.86
N ARG A 362 -2.11 -2.10 31.19
CA ARG A 362 -0.85 -1.49 31.65
C ARG A 362 -0.40 -1.99 33.03
N GLY A 363 -1.30 -2.61 33.81
CA GLY A 363 -0.99 -3.25 35.09
C GLY A 363 -0.64 -4.74 34.99
N VAL A 364 -0.57 -5.33 33.79
CA VAL A 364 -0.37 -6.79 33.65
C VAL A 364 0.92 -7.26 34.32
N ASN A 365 2.02 -6.52 34.21
CA ASN A 365 3.32 -6.85 34.82
C ASN A 365 3.43 -6.46 36.31
N GLY A 366 2.36 -5.92 36.91
CA GLY A 366 2.36 -5.33 38.24
C GLY A 366 2.60 -3.81 38.22
N ILE A 367 2.47 -3.16 39.38
CA ILE A 367 2.49 -1.70 39.51
C ILE A 367 3.26 -1.31 40.78
N ILE A 368 4.12 -0.30 40.68
CA ILE A 368 4.78 0.35 41.82
C ILE A 368 4.17 1.74 41.99
N VAL A 369 3.46 1.94 43.10
CA VAL A 369 2.86 3.23 43.47
C VAL A 369 3.74 3.87 44.54
N VAL A 370 4.43 4.95 44.18
CA VAL A 370 5.17 5.82 45.10
C VAL A 370 4.29 7.00 45.52
N LYS A 371 4.34 7.31 46.80
CA LYS A 371 3.76 8.51 47.40
C LYS A 371 4.92 9.34 47.93
N THR A 372 5.01 10.61 47.60
CA THR A 372 6.11 11.46 48.07
C THR A 372 5.75 12.17 49.38
N LYS A 373 6.76 12.78 50.00
CA LYS A 373 6.68 13.69 51.14
C LYS A 373 6.32 15.13 50.67
N LEU A 374 6.17 15.37 49.36
CA LEU A 374 5.84 16.67 48.74
C LEU A 374 4.33 16.90 48.67
N SER A 375 3.89 18.16 48.58
CA SER A 375 2.49 18.47 48.23
C SER A 375 2.22 18.30 46.74
N LYS A 376 0.94 18.09 46.38
CA LYS A 376 0.47 18.08 44.97
C LYS A 376 0.74 19.39 44.20
N ARG A 377 1.14 20.47 44.88
CA ARG A 377 1.55 21.74 44.24
C ARG A 377 3.05 21.74 43.94
N GLU A 378 3.87 21.21 44.85
CA GLU A 378 5.32 21.07 44.67
C GLU A 378 5.65 19.96 43.67
N TRP A 379 4.99 18.80 43.74
CA TRP A 379 5.15 17.74 42.73
C TRP A 379 4.81 18.25 41.32
N ARG A 380 3.77 19.09 41.17
CA ARG A 380 3.45 19.75 39.89
C ARG A 380 4.48 20.80 39.45
N LYS A 381 5.19 21.48 40.37
CA LYS A 381 6.35 22.31 40.02
C LYS A 381 7.52 21.44 39.58
N LYS A 382 7.87 20.42 40.35
CA LYS A 382 9.00 19.50 40.05
C LYS A 382 8.79 18.76 38.73
N LEU A 383 7.57 18.30 38.43
CA LEU A 383 7.20 17.79 37.10
C LEU A 383 7.35 18.83 35.99
N LYS A 384 6.97 20.10 36.21
CA LYS A 384 7.20 21.16 35.22
C LYS A 384 8.69 21.46 35.03
N GLU A 385 9.50 21.39 36.07
CA GLU A 385 10.96 21.63 35.99
C GLU A 385 11.71 20.46 35.34
N LEU A 386 11.34 19.22 35.66
CA LEU A 386 11.83 18.00 34.99
C LEU A 386 11.46 18.04 33.50
N LYS A 387 10.19 18.32 33.16
CA LYS A 387 9.76 18.51 31.76
C LYS A 387 10.48 19.69 31.11
N ARG A 388 10.71 20.81 31.81
CA ARG A 388 11.45 21.95 31.23
C ARG A 388 12.93 21.61 30.97
N LYS A 389 13.56 20.72 31.75
CA LYS A 389 14.88 20.17 31.41
C LYS A 389 14.80 19.22 30.20
N LYS A 390 13.83 18.30 30.18
CA LYS A 390 13.59 17.36 29.05
C LYS A 390 13.21 18.09 27.75
N ASN A 391 12.68 19.32 27.83
CA ASN A 391 12.44 20.21 26.69
C ASN A 391 13.65 21.07 26.26
N THR A 392 14.79 21.04 26.98
CA THR A 392 16.01 21.77 26.57
C THR A 392 16.93 20.91 25.70
N GLU A 393 16.87 19.59 25.83
CA GLU A 393 17.39 18.65 24.83
C GLU A 393 16.22 18.22 23.94
N VAL A 394 16.14 18.78 22.72
CA VAL A 394 15.02 18.52 21.81
C VAL A 394 15.17 17.12 21.19
N TYR A 395 14.73 16.11 21.96
CA TYR A 395 14.21 14.89 21.37
C TYR A 395 12.97 15.27 20.56
N LYS A 396 13.15 15.40 19.23
CA LYS A 396 12.05 15.11 18.32
C LYS A 396 11.54 13.72 18.67
N MET A 397 10.26 13.61 19.01
CA MET A 397 9.56 12.38 18.67
C MET A 397 9.22 12.54 17.19
N ASP A 398 10.00 11.92 16.32
CA ASP A 398 9.58 11.73 14.93
C ASP A 398 8.39 10.76 14.97
N GLU A 399 7.17 11.28 14.98
CA GLU A 399 5.90 10.52 14.89
C GLU A 399 5.69 9.94 13.47
N HIS A 400 6.78 9.59 12.80
CA HIS A 400 6.86 9.08 11.44
C HIS A 400 7.66 7.78 11.49
N THR A 401 6.97 6.70 11.86
CA THR A 401 7.48 5.32 11.88
C THR A 401 7.26 4.62 10.53
N GLU A 402 7.15 5.39 9.45
CA GLU A 402 7.03 4.86 8.08
C GLU A 402 8.36 4.24 7.62
N ASP A 403 8.31 3.12 6.90
CA ASP A 403 9.49 2.33 6.57
C ASP A 403 9.67 2.12 5.05
N TYR A 404 10.90 2.35 4.57
CA TYR A 404 11.27 2.41 3.15
C TYR A 404 12.60 1.71 2.90
N ASN A 405 12.58 0.73 2.00
CA ASN A 405 13.77 -0.04 1.62
C ASN A 405 14.91 0.89 1.12
N PRO A 406 16.10 0.89 1.73
CA PRO A 406 17.25 1.64 1.21
C PRO A 406 17.77 0.97 -0.07
N PHE A 407 18.12 1.78 -1.07
CA PHE A 407 18.72 1.34 -2.33
C PHE A 407 19.92 2.21 -2.70
N VAL A 408 20.78 1.70 -3.58
CA VAL A 408 21.91 2.43 -4.16
C VAL A 408 21.56 2.74 -5.61
N GLU A 409 21.54 4.02 -5.96
CA GLU A 409 21.27 4.49 -7.34
C GLU A 409 22.21 3.81 -8.35
N ASN A 410 21.64 3.33 -9.46
CA ASN A 410 22.39 2.61 -10.49
C ASN A 410 23.58 3.46 -11.02
N PRO A 411 24.83 2.97 -10.92
CA PRO A 411 26.02 3.69 -11.38
C PRO A 411 26.17 3.60 -12.91
N PHE A 412 27.06 4.41 -13.47
CA PHE A 412 27.48 4.29 -14.86
C PHE A 412 28.40 3.07 -15.08
N GLU A 413 27.95 2.16 -15.93
CA GLU A 413 28.66 0.96 -16.37
C GLU A 413 29.23 1.17 -17.78
N SER A 414 30.40 0.60 -18.09
CA SER A 414 30.99 0.70 -19.45
C SER A 414 30.77 -0.61 -20.23
N PRO A 415 30.24 -0.56 -21.48
CA PRO A 415 29.99 -1.75 -22.29
C PRO A 415 31.21 -2.64 -22.54
N LYS A 416 32.43 -2.09 -22.49
CA LYS A 416 33.67 -2.86 -22.65
C LYS A 416 33.92 -3.87 -21.52
N ASN A 417 33.36 -3.62 -20.33
CA ASN A 417 33.54 -4.44 -19.13
C ASN A 417 32.23 -5.14 -18.72
N ASN A 418 31.12 -4.41 -18.75
CA ASN A 418 29.77 -4.89 -18.52
C ASN A 418 28.96 -4.60 -19.80
N PRO A 419 28.95 -5.50 -20.81
CA PRO A 419 28.21 -5.26 -22.05
C PRO A 419 26.69 -5.38 -21.87
N LEU A 420 26.24 -6.15 -20.86
CA LEU A 420 24.86 -6.58 -20.69
C LEU A 420 24.24 -6.03 -19.40
N SER A 421 23.09 -5.37 -19.54
CA SER A 421 22.26 -4.87 -18.45
C SER A 421 20.94 -5.63 -18.41
N THR A 422 20.59 -6.26 -17.29
CA THR A 422 19.42 -7.16 -17.18
C THR A 422 18.49 -6.76 -16.03
N PHE A 423 17.16 -6.77 -16.25
CA PHE A 423 16.17 -6.43 -15.23
C PHE A 423 14.78 -7.07 -15.49
N SER A 424 13.98 -7.14 -14.44
CA SER A 424 12.56 -7.53 -14.46
C SER A 424 11.67 -6.32 -14.79
N ILE A 425 10.59 -6.52 -15.55
CA ILE A 425 9.59 -5.46 -15.85
C ILE A 425 8.61 -5.18 -14.69
N ASP A 426 8.76 -5.86 -13.56
CA ASP A 426 7.84 -5.75 -12.43
C ASP A 426 7.90 -4.36 -11.79
N VAL A 427 6.91 -3.50 -12.10
CA VAL A 427 6.81 -2.14 -11.57
C VAL A 427 5.47 -1.95 -10.86
N ASN A 428 5.52 -1.23 -9.74
CA ASN A 428 4.38 -0.88 -8.92
C ASN A 428 4.13 0.64 -8.97
N ASN A 429 2.99 1.11 -8.49
CA ASN A 429 2.60 2.54 -8.62
C ASN A 429 2.58 3.30 -7.27
N ALA A 430 2.96 2.64 -6.17
CA ALA A 430 2.81 3.16 -4.80
C ALA A 430 3.77 4.30 -4.43
N SER A 431 5.00 4.32 -4.97
CA SER A 431 5.97 5.41 -4.74
C SER A 431 5.40 6.78 -5.15
N TYR A 432 4.77 6.88 -6.33
CA TYR A 432 4.28 8.17 -6.82
C TYR A 432 3.15 8.74 -5.94
N THR A 433 2.18 7.92 -5.56
CA THR A 433 1.03 8.36 -4.74
C THR A 433 1.49 8.76 -3.33
N ASN A 434 2.50 8.08 -2.80
CA ASN A 434 3.16 8.43 -1.55
C ASN A 434 3.95 9.77 -1.64
N ILE A 435 4.68 9.99 -2.74
CA ILE A 435 5.35 11.26 -3.03
C ILE A 435 4.33 12.41 -3.15
N ARG A 436 3.23 12.21 -3.89
CA ARG A 436 2.11 13.15 -3.99
C ARG A 436 1.60 13.52 -2.61
N ARG A 437 1.31 12.54 -1.76
CA ARG A 437 0.85 12.75 -0.38
C ARG A 437 1.81 13.61 0.43
N PHE A 438 3.11 13.31 0.44
CA PHE A 438 4.10 14.13 1.15
C PHE A 438 4.10 15.59 0.67
N ILE A 439 4.10 15.82 -0.64
CA ILE A 439 4.09 17.16 -1.23
C ILE A 439 2.78 17.90 -0.93
N ASN A 440 1.64 17.24 -1.03
CA ASN A 440 0.31 17.79 -0.71
C ASN A 440 0.11 18.06 0.80
N ASN A 441 0.86 17.38 1.67
CA ASN A 441 0.97 17.70 3.09
C ASN A 441 2.02 18.79 3.39
N GLY A 442 2.77 19.26 2.38
CA GLY A 442 3.86 20.22 2.53
C GLY A 442 5.11 19.66 3.24
N GLN A 443 5.21 18.34 3.39
CA GLN A 443 6.30 17.61 4.03
C GLN A 443 7.51 17.46 3.07
N GLU A 444 8.69 17.14 3.62
CA GLU A 444 9.85 16.71 2.83
C GLU A 444 9.66 15.24 2.40
N VAL A 445 10.01 14.91 1.15
CA VAL A 445 9.90 13.55 0.62
C VAL A 445 11.11 12.72 1.07
N PRO A 446 10.95 11.60 1.80
CA PRO A 446 12.07 10.75 2.18
C PRO A 446 12.74 10.14 0.95
N LYS A 447 14.08 10.26 0.81
CA LYS A 447 14.81 9.83 -0.39
C LYS A 447 14.59 8.34 -0.76
N ASN A 448 14.45 7.46 0.24
CA ASN A 448 14.16 6.03 0.04
C ASN A 448 12.73 5.74 -0.43
N ALA A 449 11.79 6.68 -0.28
CA ALA A 449 10.44 6.56 -0.81
C ALA A 449 10.38 6.84 -2.33
N VAL A 450 11.48 7.31 -2.94
CA VAL A 450 11.53 7.80 -4.33
C VAL A 450 12.05 6.73 -5.28
N ARG A 451 11.16 5.81 -5.68
CA ARG A 451 11.42 4.81 -6.72
C ARG A 451 11.02 5.38 -8.09
N VAL A 452 12.01 5.64 -8.93
CA VAL A 452 11.84 6.46 -10.15
C VAL A 452 11.19 5.66 -11.28
N GLU A 453 11.37 4.35 -11.30
CA GLU A 453 10.61 3.42 -12.15
C GLU A 453 9.11 3.49 -11.84
N GLU A 454 8.72 3.47 -10.56
CA GLU A 454 7.33 3.57 -10.12
C GLU A 454 6.74 4.96 -10.43
N MET A 455 7.56 6.02 -10.35
CA MET A 455 7.13 7.37 -10.76
C MET A 455 6.86 7.46 -12.26
N VAL A 456 7.74 6.93 -13.11
CA VAL A 456 7.57 7.00 -14.57
C VAL A 456 6.37 6.16 -15.03
N ASN A 457 6.15 4.99 -14.42
CA ASN A 457 5.10 4.05 -14.82
C ASN A 457 3.71 4.32 -14.20
N PHE A 458 3.61 5.27 -13.27
CA PHE A 458 2.32 5.80 -12.83
C PHE A 458 1.51 6.45 -13.98
N PHE A 459 2.20 6.97 -15.01
CA PHE A 459 1.59 7.73 -16.11
C PHE A 459 1.38 6.88 -17.36
N LYS A 460 0.30 7.19 -18.09
CA LYS A 460 -0.04 6.58 -19.37
C LYS A 460 0.68 7.30 -20.52
N TYR A 461 1.24 6.51 -21.43
CA TYR A 461 1.90 6.92 -22.66
C TYR A 461 1.22 6.29 -23.87
N ASN A 462 1.25 6.93 -25.04
CA ASN A 462 0.53 6.49 -26.23
C ASN A 462 1.34 5.45 -27.03
N TYR A 463 1.45 4.25 -26.47
CA TYR A 463 2.17 3.14 -27.07
C TYR A 463 1.26 2.29 -27.98
N PRO A 464 1.66 2.00 -29.25
CA PRO A 464 0.84 1.25 -30.17
C PRO A 464 0.67 -0.21 -29.74
N GLN A 465 -0.53 -0.77 -29.92
CA GLN A 465 -0.81 -2.17 -29.59
C GLN A 465 0.05 -3.16 -30.40
N PRO A 466 0.37 -4.36 -29.86
CA PRO A 466 1.06 -5.42 -30.60
C PRO A 466 0.32 -5.86 -31.86
N LYS A 467 1.09 -6.30 -32.85
CA LYS A 467 0.59 -6.82 -34.13
C LYS A 467 0.53 -8.34 -34.08
N GLY A 468 -0.48 -8.94 -34.70
CA GLY A 468 -0.65 -10.40 -34.73
C GLY A 468 -0.78 -11.00 -33.34
N ASP A 469 -0.05 -12.09 -33.08
CA ASP A 469 -0.16 -12.91 -31.86
C ASP A 469 0.85 -12.56 -30.76
N GLU A 470 1.68 -11.52 -30.95
CA GLU A 470 2.60 -11.05 -29.91
C GLU A 470 1.82 -10.53 -28.69
N PRO A 471 2.27 -10.82 -27.44
CA PRO A 471 1.61 -10.35 -26.23
C PRO A 471 1.92 -8.89 -25.92
N PHE A 472 3.01 -8.32 -26.45
CA PHE A 472 3.37 -6.91 -26.25
C PHE A 472 4.10 -6.35 -27.45
N SER A 473 3.98 -5.04 -27.66
CA SER A 473 4.81 -4.30 -28.59
C SER A 473 6.00 -3.66 -27.87
N ILE A 474 7.03 -3.28 -28.62
CA ILE A 474 8.23 -2.60 -28.14
C ILE A 474 8.37 -1.27 -28.90
N GLN A 475 8.72 -0.20 -28.20
CA GLN A 475 9.05 1.11 -28.78
C GLN A 475 10.38 1.60 -28.19
N THR A 476 11.21 2.21 -29.02
CA THR A 476 12.48 2.82 -28.60
C THR A 476 12.59 4.23 -29.15
N GLU A 477 13.16 5.13 -28.36
CA GLU A 477 13.35 6.54 -28.73
C GLU A 477 14.58 7.10 -28.03
N TYR A 478 15.43 7.82 -28.76
CA TYR A 478 16.76 8.23 -28.29
C TYR A 478 16.98 9.73 -28.53
N SER A 479 17.20 10.49 -27.46
CA SER A 479 17.30 11.95 -27.50
C SER A 479 18.31 12.50 -26.49
N ASP A 480 18.42 13.81 -26.33
CA ASP A 480 19.28 14.46 -25.35
C ASP A 480 18.78 14.22 -23.91
N ALA A 481 19.70 13.98 -22.96
CA ALA A 481 19.31 13.88 -21.55
C ALA A 481 19.05 15.29 -21.00
N PRO A 482 17.84 15.60 -20.49
CA PRO A 482 17.45 16.99 -20.22
C PRO A 482 18.20 17.62 -19.03
N TRP A 483 18.70 16.79 -18.11
CA TRP A 483 19.53 17.22 -16.98
C TRP A 483 21.02 17.37 -17.32
N ASN A 484 21.48 16.85 -18.47
CA ASN A 484 22.87 16.95 -18.93
C ASN A 484 22.94 16.85 -20.47
N PRO A 485 22.97 17.97 -21.22
CA PRO A 485 22.98 17.97 -22.68
C PRO A 485 24.19 17.31 -23.37
N LYS A 486 25.25 16.94 -22.62
CA LYS A 486 26.32 16.07 -23.15
C LYS A 486 25.90 14.60 -23.25
N HIS A 487 25.00 14.18 -22.37
CA HIS A 487 24.48 12.82 -22.31
C HIS A 487 23.23 12.67 -23.17
N LYS A 488 22.88 11.43 -23.48
CA LYS A 488 21.67 11.03 -24.19
C LYS A 488 20.79 10.19 -23.28
N LEU A 489 19.51 10.11 -23.61
CA LEU A 489 18.51 9.32 -22.89
C LEU A 489 17.79 8.42 -23.90
N LEU A 490 17.81 7.11 -23.64
CA LEU A 490 17.12 6.07 -24.39
C LEU A 490 15.86 5.67 -23.61
N LYS A 491 14.69 5.91 -24.20
CA LYS A 491 13.39 5.42 -23.72
C LYS A 491 13.10 4.08 -24.36
N ILE A 492 12.66 3.12 -23.55
CA ILE A 492 12.16 1.80 -23.97
C ILE A 492 10.74 1.69 -23.42
N GLY A 493 9.76 1.70 -24.32
CA GLY A 493 8.35 1.50 -24.02
C GLY A 493 7.91 0.08 -24.37
N LEU A 494 7.03 -0.47 -23.54
CA LEU A 494 6.31 -1.72 -23.74
C LEU A 494 4.82 -1.48 -23.58
N GLN A 495 4.01 -2.06 -24.47
CA GLN A 495 2.55 -2.07 -24.35
C GLN A 495 2.03 -3.50 -24.43
N GLY A 496 1.54 -4.01 -23.30
CA GLY A 496 0.81 -5.27 -23.26
C GLY A 496 -0.50 -5.20 -24.03
N LYS A 497 -0.84 -6.28 -24.75
CA LYS A 497 -2.06 -6.43 -25.52
C LYS A 497 -3.31 -6.19 -24.66
N ILE A 498 -4.14 -5.23 -25.05
CA ILE A 498 -5.45 -5.00 -24.44
C ILE A 498 -6.39 -6.13 -24.84
N ILE A 499 -6.99 -6.78 -23.84
CA ILE A 499 -8.02 -7.81 -23.99
C ILE A 499 -9.33 -7.20 -23.47
N PRO A 500 -10.39 -7.15 -24.28
CA PRO A 500 -11.69 -6.63 -23.85
C PRO A 500 -12.20 -7.30 -22.58
N THR A 501 -12.81 -6.52 -21.68
CA THR A 501 -13.25 -6.93 -20.34
C THR A 501 -14.18 -8.16 -20.35
N GLU A 502 -14.95 -8.33 -21.42
CA GLU A 502 -15.90 -9.43 -21.65
C GLU A 502 -15.19 -10.75 -22.01
N LYS A 503 -13.89 -10.70 -22.32
CA LYS A 503 -13.03 -11.84 -22.64
C LYS A 503 -12.03 -12.18 -21.52
N LEU A 504 -11.96 -11.38 -20.46
CA LEU A 504 -11.14 -11.70 -19.29
C LEU A 504 -11.72 -12.92 -18.56
N PRO A 505 -10.92 -13.89 -18.08
CA PRO A 505 -11.43 -15.01 -17.29
C PRO A 505 -12.16 -14.58 -16.02
N ALA A 506 -13.01 -15.46 -15.48
CA ALA A 506 -13.65 -15.25 -14.20
C ALA A 506 -12.61 -15.13 -13.06
N SER A 507 -12.85 -14.21 -12.13
CA SER A 507 -11.98 -13.95 -10.98
C SER A 507 -12.55 -14.52 -9.69
N ASN A 508 -11.68 -15.06 -8.83
CA ASN A 508 -11.95 -15.45 -7.46
C ASN A 508 -11.12 -14.55 -6.54
N LEU A 509 -11.77 -13.52 -5.99
CA LEU A 509 -11.14 -12.46 -5.21
C LEU A 509 -11.45 -12.68 -3.72
N VAL A 510 -10.42 -12.91 -2.92
CA VAL A 510 -10.55 -12.99 -1.46
C VAL A 510 -9.95 -11.73 -0.86
N PHE A 511 -10.81 -10.80 -0.44
CA PHE A 511 -10.37 -9.62 0.30
C PHE A 511 -9.94 -10.03 1.70
N LEU A 512 -8.73 -9.65 2.08
CA LEU A 512 -8.16 -9.81 3.40
C LEU A 512 -7.96 -8.42 4.00
N ILE A 513 -8.93 -7.99 4.79
CA ILE A 513 -9.06 -6.60 5.25
C ILE A 513 -8.56 -6.48 6.70
N ASP A 514 -7.64 -5.56 6.93
CA ASP A 514 -7.22 -5.15 8.25
C ASP A 514 -8.36 -4.35 8.92
N VAL A 515 -8.80 -4.82 10.08
CA VAL A 515 -9.78 -4.11 10.92
C VAL A 515 -9.25 -3.90 12.34
N SER A 516 -7.92 -3.88 12.50
CA SER A 516 -7.27 -3.56 13.78
C SER A 516 -7.52 -2.10 14.20
N GLY A 517 -7.18 -1.78 15.46
CA GLY A 517 -7.42 -0.45 16.03
C GLY A 517 -6.67 0.71 15.34
N SER A 518 -5.58 0.44 14.60
CA SER A 518 -4.86 1.48 13.83
C SER A 518 -5.67 1.96 12.62
N MET A 519 -6.55 1.12 12.08
CA MET A 519 -7.33 1.38 10.86
C MET A 519 -8.51 2.34 11.05
N ASN A 520 -8.68 2.96 12.22
CA ASN A 520 -9.82 3.81 12.57
C ASN A 520 -9.74 5.27 12.05
N GLU A 521 -8.64 5.66 11.41
CA GLU A 521 -8.47 7.00 10.80
C GLU A 521 -9.22 7.10 9.45
N ASP A 522 -9.72 8.29 9.08
CA ASP A 522 -10.56 8.48 7.88
C ASP A 522 -9.88 8.03 6.57
N ASN A 523 -8.55 8.17 6.48
CA ASN A 523 -7.72 7.72 5.36
C ASN A 523 -7.34 6.22 5.41
N LYS A 524 -7.91 5.44 6.34
CA LYS A 524 -7.72 3.99 6.50
C LYS A 524 -9.00 3.21 6.21
N LEU A 525 -9.65 2.59 7.19
CA LEU A 525 -10.84 1.75 6.96
C LEU A 525 -12.00 2.52 6.29
N PRO A 526 -12.30 3.79 6.61
CA PRO A 526 -13.34 4.55 5.90
C PRO A 526 -12.99 4.78 4.43
N LEU A 527 -11.76 5.20 4.10
CA LEU A 527 -11.29 5.30 2.70
C LEU A 527 -11.33 3.94 1.99
N LEU A 528 -10.93 2.86 2.66
CA LEU A 528 -11.01 1.47 2.16
C LEU A 528 -12.46 1.07 1.86
N LYS A 529 -13.43 1.41 2.71
CA LYS A 529 -14.85 1.18 2.42
C LYS A 529 -15.31 1.93 1.16
N GLN A 530 -14.83 3.15 0.92
CA GLN A 530 -15.18 3.89 -0.30
C GLN A 530 -14.46 3.35 -1.53
N SER A 531 -13.18 2.97 -1.42
CA SER A 531 -12.39 2.42 -2.54
C SER A 531 -12.95 1.08 -3.02
N MET A 532 -13.43 0.24 -2.09
CA MET A 532 -14.06 -1.04 -2.43
C MET A 532 -15.41 -0.89 -3.14
N LYS A 533 -16.14 0.21 -2.96
CA LYS A 533 -17.39 0.46 -3.74
C LYS A 533 -17.11 0.59 -5.23
N ILE A 534 -16.05 1.33 -5.57
CA ILE A 534 -15.57 1.49 -6.95
C ILE A 534 -15.25 0.11 -7.54
N LEU A 535 -14.50 -0.72 -6.81
CA LEU A 535 -14.16 -2.07 -7.25
C LEU A 535 -15.38 -3.00 -7.37
N ILE A 536 -16.37 -2.87 -6.47
CA ILE A 536 -17.59 -3.68 -6.51
C ILE A 536 -18.44 -3.35 -7.73
N GLU A 537 -18.52 -2.08 -8.15
CA GLU A 537 -19.25 -1.72 -9.36
C GLU A 537 -18.65 -2.35 -10.63
N GLU A 538 -17.35 -2.60 -10.62
CA GLU A 538 -16.63 -3.27 -11.71
C GLU A 538 -16.79 -4.80 -11.74
N LEU A 539 -17.36 -5.45 -10.70
CA LEU A 539 -17.52 -6.90 -10.66
C LEU A 539 -18.58 -7.43 -11.63
N ARG A 540 -18.31 -8.61 -12.21
CA ARG A 540 -19.24 -9.33 -13.11
C ARG A 540 -19.92 -10.50 -12.38
N LYS A 541 -20.96 -11.07 -13.00
CA LYS A 541 -21.72 -12.23 -12.47
C LYS A 541 -20.87 -13.50 -12.34
N GLU A 542 -19.89 -13.67 -13.22
CA GLU A 542 -18.95 -14.80 -13.24
C GLU A 542 -17.83 -14.66 -12.19
N ASP A 543 -17.59 -13.46 -11.68
CA ASP A 543 -16.61 -13.23 -10.62
C ASP A 543 -17.18 -13.67 -9.25
N LYS A 544 -16.29 -14.10 -8.36
CA LYS A 544 -16.58 -14.43 -6.96
C LYS A 544 -15.82 -13.50 -6.02
N VAL A 545 -16.48 -13.13 -4.94
CA VAL A 545 -15.92 -12.36 -3.82
C VAL A 545 -16.10 -13.12 -2.52
N SER A 546 -15.03 -13.21 -1.72
CA SER A 546 -15.09 -13.55 -0.30
C SER A 546 -14.43 -12.43 0.51
N ILE A 547 -14.87 -12.22 1.75
CA ILE A 547 -14.26 -11.23 2.66
C ILE A 547 -13.80 -11.95 3.93
N VAL A 548 -12.50 -11.87 4.18
CA VAL A 548 -11.81 -12.23 5.42
C VAL A 548 -11.36 -10.94 6.09
N VAL A 549 -11.49 -10.87 7.41
CA VAL A 549 -10.91 -9.80 8.22
C VAL A 549 -9.91 -10.35 9.20
N TYR A 550 -8.97 -9.51 9.62
CA TYR A 550 -8.11 -9.79 10.76
C TYR A 550 -8.02 -8.59 11.69
N ALA A 551 -8.16 -8.88 12.98
CA ALA A 551 -7.86 -7.99 14.10
C ALA A 551 -7.35 -8.87 15.25
N GLY A 552 -7.98 -8.88 16.42
CA GLY A 552 -7.57 -9.76 17.53
C GLY A 552 -7.69 -11.27 17.25
N ALA A 553 -8.37 -11.63 16.15
CA ALA A 553 -8.41 -12.95 15.53
C ALA A 553 -8.70 -12.79 14.02
N ALA A 554 -8.53 -13.85 13.24
CA ALA A 554 -8.98 -13.91 11.85
C ALA A 554 -10.42 -14.45 11.73
N GLY A 555 -11.19 -13.98 10.73
CA GLY A 555 -12.56 -14.46 10.51
C GLY A 555 -13.12 -14.15 9.12
N MET A 556 -13.97 -15.04 8.59
CA MET A 556 -14.74 -14.81 7.37
C MET A 556 -15.97 -13.95 7.69
N VAL A 557 -16.13 -12.82 6.99
CA VAL A 557 -17.28 -11.91 7.10
C VAL A 557 -18.27 -12.12 5.95
N LEU A 558 -17.76 -12.45 4.76
CA LEU A 558 -18.58 -12.79 3.59
C LEU A 558 -18.10 -14.11 2.97
N PRO A 559 -18.96 -15.14 2.84
CA PRO A 559 -18.64 -16.36 2.11
C PRO A 559 -18.58 -16.11 0.59
N PRO A 560 -18.10 -17.08 -0.21
CA PRO A 560 -18.00 -16.96 -1.67
C PRO A 560 -19.32 -16.56 -2.34
N THR A 561 -19.39 -15.29 -2.73
CA THR A 561 -20.58 -14.59 -3.25
C THR A 561 -20.34 -14.17 -4.69
N SER A 562 -21.34 -14.24 -5.57
CA SER A 562 -21.20 -13.76 -6.97
C SER A 562 -21.06 -12.24 -7.00
N GLY A 563 -20.20 -11.71 -7.87
CA GLY A 563 -20.05 -10.26 -8.12
C GLY A 563 -21.34 -9.56 -8.60
N ASN A 564 -22.36 -10.31 -9.04
CA ASN A 564 -23.68 -9.76 -9.33
C ASN A 564 -24.47 -9.41 -8.06
N ASP A 565 -24.22 -10.04 -6.91
CA ASP A 565 -24.82 -9.65 -5.63
C ASP A 565 -24.00 -8.54 -4.97
N LYS A 566 -23.88 -7.41 -5.69
CA LYS A 566 -23.23 -6.19 -5.22
C LYS A 566 -23.78 -5.76 -3.86
N LYS A 567 -25.08 -5.96 -3.62
CA LYS A 567 -25.71 -5.62 -2.35
C LYS A 567 -25.15 -6.44 -1.18
N ALA A 568 -25.10 -7.77 -1.27
CA ALA A 568 -24.57 -8.59 -0.17
C ALA A 568 -23.10 -8.25 0.15
N ILE A 569 -22.30 -7.96 -0.88
CA ILE A 569 -20.89 -7.55 -0.72
C ILE A 569 -20.80 -6.18 -0.04
N LEU A 570 -21.56 -5.17 -0.49
CA LEU A 570 -21.60 -3.84 0.11
C LEU A 570 -22.12 -3.87 1.55
N ASP A 571 -23.21 -4.60 1.80
CA ASP A 571 -23.79 -4.81 3.13
C ASP A 571 -22.81 -5.51 4.09
N ALA A 572 -21.81 -6.24 3.60
CA ALA A 572 -20.75 -6.82 4.42
C ALA A 572 -19.62 -5.83 4.70
N ILE A 573 -19.18 -5.05 3.70
CA ILE A 573 -18.14 -4.03 3.86
C ILE A 573 -18.58 -2.90 4.78
N GLU A 574 -19.83 -2.44 4.68
CA GLU A 574 -20.31 -1.35 5.55
C GLU A 574 -20.40 -1.75 7.03
N LYS A 575 -20.55 -3.04 7.34
CA LYS A 575 -20.56 -3.57 8.72
C LYS A 575 -19.17 -3.66 9.36
N LEU A 576 -18.09 -3.45 8.61
CA LEU A 576 -16.73 -3.50 9.17
C LEU A 576 -16.47 -2.33 10.13
N SER A 577 -15.76 -2.60 11.23
CA SER A 577 -15.38 -1.61 12.25
C SER A 577 -13.96 -1.88 12.75
N ALA A 578 -13.17 -0.82 12.92
CA ALA A 578 -11.81 -0.92 13.43
C ALA A 578 -11.79 -1.18 14.95
N GLY A 579 -10.98 -2.14 15.41
CA GLY A 579 -10.82 -2.40 16.83
C GLY A 579 -9.99 -3.64 17.17
N GLY A 580 -9.31 -3.60 18.32
CA GLY A 580 -8.44 -4.69 18.79
C GLY A 580 -7.00 -4.61 18.26
N SER A 581 -6.18 -5.57 18.67
CA SER A 581 -4.84 -5.81 18.11
C SER A 581 -4.93 -6.34 16.66
N THR A 582 -3.80 -6.55 16.01
CA THR A 582 -3.71 -7.22 14.70
C THR A 582 -3.43 -8.73 14.88
N ALA A 583 -3.70 -9.57 13.87
CA ALA A 583 -3.37 -11.03 13.85
C ALA A 583 -3.11 -11.52 12.42
N GLY A 584 -2.24 -10.81 11.69
CA GLY A 584 -2.13 -10.89 10.23
C GLY A 584 -1.83 -12.29 9.66
N GLY A 585 -1.02 -13.10 10.34
CA GLY A 585 -0.63 -14.44 9.86
C GLY A 585 -1.83 -15.39 9.72
N GLU A 586 -2.70 -15.45 10.73
CA GLU A 586 -3.91 -16.28 10.71
C GLU A 586 -4.90 -15.80 9.62
N GLY A 587 -4.95 -14.48 9.38
CA GLY A 587 -5.72 -13.88 8.30
C GLY A 587 -5.25 -14.31 6.91
N ILE A 588 -3.93 -14.31 6.68
CA ILE A 588 -3.30 -14.74 5.42
C ILE A 588 -3.56 -16.23 5.17
N GLU A 589 -3.37 -17.10 6.17
CA GLU A 589 -3.67 -18.54 6.05
C GLU A 589 -5.15 -18.80 5.72
N LEU A 590 -6.06 -18.12 6.41
CA LEU A 590 -7.50 -18.24 6.17
C LEU A 590 -7.91 -17.75 4.77
N ALA A 591 -7.38 -16.61 4.32
CA ALA A 591 -7.66 -16.07 2.99
C ALA A 591 -7.16 -17.00 1.88
N TYR A 592 -5.93 -17.53 1.99
CA TYR A 592 -5.41 -18.50 1.04
C TYR A 592 -6.20 -19.81 1.03
N LYS A 593 -6.61 -20.30 2.20
CA LYS A 593 -7.48 -21.47 2.30
C LYS A 593 -8.79 -21.26 1.53
N ILE A 594 -9.49 -20.14 1.76
CA ILE A 594 -10.77 -19.84 1.09
C ILE A 594 -10.59 -19.68 -0.41
N ALA A 595 -9.49 -19.07 -0.86
CA ALA A 595 -9.16 -18.94 -2.28
C ALA A 595 -8.91 -20.31 -2.93
N GLN A 596 -8.22 -21.22 -2.25
CA GLN A 596 -7.98 -22.60 -2.71
C GLN A 596 -9.25 -23.46 -2.70
N GLU A 597 -10.12 -23.34 -1.68
CA GLU A 597 -11.41 -24.03 -1.61
C GLU A 597 -12.39 -23.58 -2.71
N ASN A 598 -12.21 -22.38 -3.28
CA ASN A 598 -13.09 -21.79 -4.30
C ASN A 598 -12.45 -21.64 -5.67
N PHE A 599 -11.28 -22.25 -5.87
CA PHE A 599 -10.39 -22.04 -7.00
C PHE A 599 -11.08 -22.19 -8.36
N ILE A 600 -10.98 -21.14 -9.19
CA ILE A 600 -11.48 -21.14 -10.57
C ILE A 600 -10.35 -21.62 -11.48
N LYS A 601 -10.46 -22.83 -12.02
CA LYS A 601 -9.51 -23.35 -13.01
C LYS A 601 -9.51 -22.47 -14.27
N ASN A 602 -8.32 -22.09 -14.73
CA ASN A 602 -8.08 -21.14 -15.82
C ASN A 602 -8.69 -19.73 -15.57
N GLY A 603 -9.07 -19.42 -14.32
CA GLY A 603 -9.47 -18.09 -13.86
C GLY A 603 -8.36 -17.38 -13.10
N ASN A 604 -8.57 -16.10 -12.82
CA ASN A 604 -7.71 -15.34 -11.92
C ASN A 604 -8.08 -15.67 -10.47
N ASN A 605 -7.13 -16.12 -9.65
CA ASN A 605 -7.35 -16.43 -8.24
C ASN A 605 -6.40 -15.59 -7.41
N ARG A 606 -6.93 -14.71 -6.54
CA ARG A 606 -6.11 -13.70 -5.88
C ARG A 606 -6.61 -13.32 -4.49
N VAL A 607 -5.69 -13.22 -3.54
CA VAL A 607 -5.90 -12.56 -2.24
C VAL A 607 -5.60 -11.07 -2.40
N LEU A 608 -6.53 -10.22 -1.95
CA LEU A 608 -6.37 -8.76 -1.93
C LEU A 608 -6.19 -8.31 -0.48
N LEU A 609 -4.96 -8.07 -0.10
CA LEU A 609 -4.59 -7.69 1.27
C LEU A 609 -4.61 -6.17 1.43
N ALA A 610 -5.47 -5.65 2.32
CA ALA A 610 -5.72 -4.22 2.48
C ALA A 610 -5.51 -3.76 3.94
N THR A 611 -4.53 -2.87 4.17
CA THR A 611 -3.95 -2.57 5.51
C THR A 611 -3.22 -1.22 5.56
N ASP A 612 -2.80 -0.75 6.74
CA ASP A 612 -1.74 0.28 6.90
C ASP A 612 -0.31 -0.31 7.06
N GLY A 613 -0.19 -1.64 7.12
CA GLY A 613 1.06 -2.39 7.07
C GLY A 613 1.51 -3.01 8.40
N ASP A 614 0.77 -2.83 9.50
CA ASP A 614 1.16 -3.26 10.85
C ASP A 614 0.90 -4.76 11.15
N PHE A 615 1.53 -5.65 10.37
CA PHE A 615 1.53 -7.10 10.62
C PHE A 615 2.53 -7.49 11.74
N ASN A 616 2.33 -7.01 12.96
CA ASN A 616 3.25 -7.22 14.08
C ASN A 616 2.70 -8.11 15.21
N VAL A 617 1.65 -8.89 14.96
CA VAL A 617 1.16 -9.90 15.92
C VAL A 617 0.72 -11.19 15.22
N GLY A 618 1.14 -12.31 15.81
CA GLY A 618 1.17 -13.64 15.21
C GLY A 618 2.42 -14.38 15.70
N LYS A 619 2.59 -15.67 15.34
CA LYS A 619 3.78 -16.46 15.69
C LYS A 619 4.90 -16.40 14.63
N SER A 620 4.62 -15.78 13.49
CA SER A 620 5.43 -15.83 12.27
C SER A 620 6.26 -14.55 12.12
N SER A 621 7.53 -14.69 11.77
CA SER A 621 8.38 -13.56 11.37
C SER A 621 8.05 -13.07 9.95
N ASN A 622 8.63 -11.95 9.53
CA ASN A 622 8.53 -11.48 8.14
C ASN A 622 8.98 -12.57 7.15
N ALA A 623 10.08 -13.27 7.44
CA ALA A 623 10.64 -14.32 6.57
C ALA A 623 9.73 -15.56 6.49
N ASP A 624 9.05 -15.93 7.58
CA ASP A 624 8.07 -17.01 7.57
C ASP A 624 6.86 -16.65 6.71
N MET A 625 6.42 -15.38 6.77
CA MET A 625 5.31 -14.86 5.97
C MET A 625 5.65 -14.74 4.48
N GLU A 626 6.86 -14.30 4.14
CA GLU A 626 7.40 -14.36 2.77
C GLU A 626 7.43 -15.80 2.26
N THR A 627 7.94 -16.75 3.06
CA THR A 627 8.03 -18.17 2.70
C THR A 627 6.64 -18.79 2.48
N LEU A 628 5.68 -18.45 3.35
CA LEU A 628 4.28 -18.86 3.20
C LEU A 628 3.70 -18.35 1.88
N ILE A 629 3.88 -17.08 1.54
CA ILE A 629 3.37 -16.50 0.29
C ILE A 629 4.06 -17.14 -0.93
N GLU A 630 5.38 -17.34 -0.88
CA GLU A 630 6.14 -18.05 -1.92
C GLU A 630 5.70 -19.51 -2.11
N GLU A 631 5.21 -20.18 -1.07
CA GLU A 631 4.57 -21.49 -1.17
C GLU A 631 3.18 -21.36 -1.80
N LYS A 632 2.31 -20.48 -1.27
CA LYS A 632 0.92 -20.39 -1.70
C LYS A 632 0.76 -19.93 -3.15
N ARG A 633 1.64 -19.06 -3.69
CA ARG A 633 1.62 -18.70 -5.12
C ARG A 633 1.76 -19.90 -6.06
N LYS A 634 2.42 -20.98 -5.64
CA LYS A 634 2.58 -22.22 -6.43
C LYS A 634 1.26 -22.97 -6.64
N SER A 635 0.21 -22.64 -5.88
CA SER A 635 -1.16 -23.13 -6.11
C SER A 635 -1.94 -22.33 -7.16
N GLY A 636 -1.33 -21.32 -7.78
CA GLY A 636 -2.00 -20.43 -8.72
C GLY A 636 -2.88 -19.37 -8.05
N VAL A 637 -2.70 -19.14 -6.74
CA VAL A 637 -3.35 -18.06 -5.99
C VAL A 637 -2.33 -16.97 -5.68
N PHE A 638 -2.50 -15.79 -6.28
CA PHE A 638 -1.56 -14.68 -6.14
C PHE A 638 -1.94 -13.71 -5.00
N LEU A 639 -1.04 -12.80 -4.64
CA LEU A 639 -1.26 -11.77 -3.62
C LEU A 639 -1.11 -10.36 -4.22
N THR A 640 -2.10 -9.50 -4.01
CA THR A 640 -2.01 -8.05 -4.26
C THR A 640 -2.14 -7.29 -2.95
N CYS A 641 -1.29 -6.29 -2.75
CA CYS A 641 -1.29 -5.45 -1.54
C CYS A 641 -1.85 -4.05 -1.85
N LEU A 642 -2.80 -3.60 -1.02
CA LEU A 642 -3.42 -2.28 -1.07
C LEU A 642 -3.13 -1.56 0.24
N GLY A 643 -2.20 -0.60 0.21
CA GLY A 643 -1.85 0.20 1.37
C GLY A 643 -2.80 1.39 1.57
N TYR A 644 -3.08 1.72 2.83
CA TYR A 644 -3.90 2.87 3.26
C TYR A 644 -3.25 3.58 4.46
N GLY A 645 -3.70 4.80 4.78
CA GLY A 645 -3.24 5.55 5.97
C GLY A 645 -1.82 6.12 5.87
N MET A 646 -1.34 6.74 6.96
CA MET A 646 -0.01 7.38 7.03
C MET A 646 0.58 7.32 8.45
N GLY A 647 1.80 7.80 8.63
CA GLY A 647 2.50 7.96 9.91
C GLY A 647 3.19 6.69 10.40
N ASN A 648 2.57 5.51 10.23
CA ASN A 648 3.15 4.20 10.56
C ASN A 648 3.27 3.26 9.34
N TYR A 649 3.11 3.80 8.13
CA TYR A 649 2.98 3.08 6.87
C TYR A 649 4.19 2.18 6.52
N LYS A 650 3.99 0.88 6.32
CA LYS A 650 5.07 -0.10 6.03
C LYS A 650 5.20 -0.42 4.55
N ASP A 651 5.58 0.59 3.75
CA ASP A 651 5.80 0.47 2.30
C ASP A 651 6.76 -0.67 1.95
N SER A 652 7.90 -0.73 2.64
CA SER A 652 8.91 -1.79 2.54
C SER A 652 8.29 -3.20 2.56
N LYS A 653 7.44 -3.46 3.56
CA LYS A 653 6.82 -4.74 3.86
C LYS A 653 5.75 -5.09 2.82
N MET A 654 4.85 -4.16 2.50
CA MET A 654 3.81 -4.42 1.48
C MET A 654 4.41 -4.65 0.09
N GLN A 655 5.44 -3.91 -0.29
CA GLN A 655 6.16 -4.15 -1.55
C GLN A 655 6.77 -5.56 -1.56
N ILE A 656 7.45 -5.99 -0.49
CA ILE A 656 8.05 -7.33 -0.40
C ILE A 656 6.97 -8.42 -0.55
N LEU A 657 5.85 -8.35 0.19
CA LEU A 657 4.81 -9.38 0.17
C LEU A 657 4.15 -9.50 -1.22
N ALA A 658 3.90 -8.39 -1.90
CA ALA A 658 3.33 -8.38 -3.25
C ALA A 658 4.26 -9.04 -4.28
N ASN A 659 5.55 -8.64 -4.30
CA ASN A 659 6.56 -9.25 -5.17
C ASN A 659 6.66 -10.78 -4.94
N LYS A 660 6.64 -11.20 -3.67
CA LYS A 660 6.73 -12.60 -3.24
C LYS A 660 5.52 -13.44 -3.63
N GLY A 661 4.37 -12.81 -3.89
CA GLY A 661 3.10 -13.44 -4.23
C GLY A 661 2.66 -13.26 -5.69
N ASN A 662 3.54 -12.77 -6.57
CA ASN A 662 3.28 -12.46 -7.99
C ASN A 662 2.03 -11.58 -8.17
N GLY A 663 2.03 -10.42 -7.52
CA GLY A 663 0.99 -9.44 -7.73
C GLY A 663 1.41 -8.02 -7.40
N ASN A 664 0.54 -7.10 -7.80
CA ASN A 664 0.82 -5.67 -7.72
C ASN A 664 0.67 -5.15 -6.29
N TYR A 665 1.34 -4.03 -6.04
CA TYR A 665 1.26 -3.21 -4.84
C TYR A 665 0.84 -1.80 -5.23
N ALA A 666 -0.23 -1.30 -4.61
CA ALA A 666 -0.73 0.06 -4.78
C ALA A 666 -0.93 0.71 -3.41
N TYR A 667 -0.65 2.01 -3.33
CA TYR A 667 -0.93 2.83 -2.16
C TYR A 667 -2.06 3.80 -2.49
N ILE A 668 -3.19 3.67 -1.80
CA ILE A 668 -4.41 4.45 -2.01
C ILE A 668 -4.39 5.61 -1.02
N ASP A 669 -3.77 6.72 -1.42
CA ASP A 669 -3.69 7.95 -0.61
C ASP A 669 -5.02 8.71 -0.55
N ASN A 670 -5.85 8.59 -1.60
CA ASN A 670 -7.12 9.31 -1.74
C ASN A 670 -8.13 8.56 -2.66
N ILE A 671 -9.34 9.12 -2.81
CA ILE A 671 -10.42 8.50 -3.60
C ILE A 671 -10.21 8.61 -5.13
N GLN A 672 -9.45 9.59 -5.63
CA GLN A 672 -9.09 9.68 -7.04
C GLN A 672 -8.14 8.52 -7.42
N GLU A 673 -7.22 8.17 -6.53
CA GLU A 673 -6.33 7.02 -6.71
C GLU A 673 -7.10 5.69 -6.71
N ALA A 674 -8.10 5.55 -5.84
CA ALA A 674 -9.01 4.40 -5.87
C ALA A 674 -9.75 4.29 -7.21
N ASN A 675 -10.21 5.41 -7.77
CA ASN A 675 -10.84 5.44 -9.10
C ASN A 675 -9.86 5.08 -10.22
N ARG A 676 -8.61 5.57 -10.15
CA ARG A 676 -7.53 5.25 -11.11
C ARG A 676 -7.19 3.76 -11.10
N PHE A 677 -6.77 3.26 -9.94
CA PHE A 677 -6.26 1.92 -9.80
C PHE A 677 -7.38 0.88 -9.81
N LEU A 678 -8.30 0.90 -8.83
CA LEU A 678 -9.32 -0.14 -8.68
C LEU A 678 -10.43 -0.07 -9.74
N GLY A 679 -10.79 1.14 -10.19
CA GLY A 679 -11.84 1.35 -11.18
C GLY A 679 -11.41 1.09 -12.62
N LYS A 680 -10.18 1.45 -13.01
CA LYS A 680 -9.75 1.45 -14.43
C LYS A 680 -8.61 0.49 -14.76
N GLU A 681 -7.62 0.35 -13.89
CA GLU A 681 -6.38 -0.39 -14.21
C GLU A 681 -6.38 -1.83 -13.68
N PHE A 682 -6.96 -2.06 -12.51
CA PHE A 682 -6.87 -3.32 -11.76
C PHE A 682 -7.34 -4.55 -12.56
N LYS A 683 -8.42 -4.44 -13.35
CA LYS A 683 -8.88 -5.51 -14.26
C LYS A 683 -7.81 -5.94 -15.27
N GLY A 684 -7.02 -5.00 -15.79
CA GLY A 684 -5.93 -5.27 -16.72
C GLY A 684 -4.74 -5.94 -16.02
N THR A 685 -4.34 -5.43 -14.85
CA THR A 685 -3.21 -5.99 -14.10
C THR A 685 -3.50 -7.39 -13.54
N LEU A 686 -4.77 -7.73 -13.31
CA LEU A 686 -5.21 -9.05 -12.86
C LEU A 686 -4.96 -10.20 -13.86
N PHE A 687 -4.99 -9.95 -15.17
CA PHE A 687 -4.87 -11.00 -16.19
C PHE A 687 -3.52 -10.94 -16.90
N ALA A 688 -2.59 -11.80 -16.47
CA ALA A 688 -1.29 -11.96 -17.10
C ALA A 688 -1.40 -12.48 -18.54
N ILE A 689 -0.90 -11.70 -19.49
CA ILE A 689 -0.77 -12.07 -20.92
C ILE A 689 0.64 -12.58 -21.26
N ALA A 690 1.61 -12.35 -20.38
CA ALA A 690 2.93 -12.96 -20.37
C ALA A 690 3.44 -13.06 -18.93
N LYS A 691 4.31 -14.05 -18.65
CA LYS A 691 4.92 -14.32 -17.33
C LYS A 691 6.44 -14.31 -17.45
N ASP A 692 7.14 -14.19 -16.32
CA ASP A 692 8.60 -14.22 -16.25
C ASP A 692 9.26 -13.28 -17.28
N VAL A 693 8.76 -12.03 -17.35
CA VAL A 693 9.14 -11.09 -18.41
C VAL A 693 10.41 -10.34 -18.02
N LYS A 694 11.49 -10.63 -18.75
CA LYS A 694 12.86 -10.13 -18.51
C LYS A 694 13.34 -9.31 -19.70
N ILE A 695 14.06 -8.23 -19.42
CA ILE A 695 14.76 -7.42 -20.41
C ILE A 695 16.26 -7.58 -20.21
N GLN A 696 17.00 -7.84 -21.28
CA GLN A 696 18.46 -7.73 -21.34
C GLN A 696 18.88 -6.82 -22.49
N ILE A 697 19.74 -5.85 -22.23
CA ILE A 697 20.21 -4.86 -23.22
C ILE A 697 21.73 -5.00 -23.36
N GLU A 698 22.18 -5.05 -24.61
CA GLU A 698 23.57 -5.14 -25.03
C GLU A 698 23.98 -3.84 -25.74
N PHE A 699 24.82 -3.02 -25.11
CA PHE A 699 25.20 -1.70 -25.65
C PHE A 699 26.45 -1.78 -26.55
N ASN A 700 26.46 -1.07 -27.67
CA ASN A 700 27.57 -1.07 -28.61
C ASN A 700 28.75 -0.20 -28.10
N PRO A 701 29.92 -0.77 -27.75
CA PRO A 701 31.06 -0.02 -27.22
C PRO A 701 31.68 0.97 -28.22
N LYS A 702 31.33 0.88 -29.51
CA LYS A 702 31.73 1.86 -30.55
C LYS A 702 31.03 3.22 -30.38
N HIS A 703 29.80 3.20 -29.86
CA HIS A 703 28.92 4.37 -29.74
C HIS A 703 28.62 4.77 -28.31
N VAL A 704 28.80 3.86 -27.35
CA VAL A 704 28.50 4.08 -25.93
C VAL A 704 29.77 3.91 -25.09
N GLN A 705 30.19 4.99 -24.44
CA GLN A 705 31.30 5.00 -23.48
C GLN A 705 30.86 4.45 -22.12
N SER A 706 29.66 4.82 -21.68
CA SER A 706 29.01 4.30 -20.47
C SER A 706 27.49 4.45 -20.55
N TYR A 707 26.75 3.62 -19.81
CA TYR A 707 25.29 3.70 -19.66
C TYR A 707 24.89 3.55 -18.19
N ARG A 708 23.66 3.91 -17.84
CA ARG A 708 22.99 3.48 -16.59
C ARG A 708 21.48 3.36 -16.75
N LEU A 709 20.89 2.40 -16.06
CA LEU A 709 19.43 2.24 -15.92
C LEU A 709 18.91 3.24 -14.89
N ILE A 710 17.92 4.06 -15.23
CA ILE A 710 17.31 5.04 -14.33
C ILE A 710 16.13 4.38 -13.60
N GLY A 711 16.24 4.26 -12.27
CA GLY A 711 15.29 3.48 -11.49
C GLY A 711 15.63 1.99 -11.51
N TYR A 712 14.65 1.16 -11.19
CA TYR A 712 14.72 -0.31 -11.21
C TYR A 712 15.83 -0.89 -10.31
N GLU A 713 16.33 -0.13 -9.32
CA GLU A 713 17.40 -0.59 -8.42
C GLU A 713 16.99 -1.86 -7.65
N SER A 714 15.69 -2.03 -7.36
CA SER A 714 15.11 -3.22 -6.72
C SER A 714 14.76 -4.36 -7.69
N ARG A 715 14.96 -4.18 -9.01
CA ARG A 715 14.51 -5.06 -10.10
C ARG A 715 15.64 -5.52 -11.04
N LYS A 716 16.86 -5.02 -10.82
CA LYS A 716 18.06 -5.43 -11.55
C LYS A 716 18.36 -6.91 -11.29
N LEU A 717 18.51 -7.67 -12.36
CA LEU A 717 18.85 -9.08 -12.35
C LEU A 717 20.31 -9.25 -12.75
N LYS A 718 20.90 -10.43 -12.52
CA LYS A 718 22.22 -10.72 -13.09
C LYS A 718 22.10 -11.10 -14.56
N THR A 719 23.22 -11.03 -15.26
CA THR A 719 23.31 -11.39 -16.69
C THR A 719 22.94 -12.85 -16.94
N GLU A 720 23.34 -13.77 -16.05
CA GLU A 720 22.97 -15.19 -16.13
C GLU A 720 21.50 -15.48 -15.77
N ASP A 721 20.83 -14.57 -15.05
CA ASP A 721 19.42 -14.74 -14.67
C ASP A 721 18.48 -14.52 -15.87
N PHE A 722 18.95 -13.87 -16.94
CA PHE A 722 18.16 -13.65 -18.17
C PHE A 722 17.68 -14.97 -18.77
N THR A 723 18.56 -15.97 -18.93
CA THR A 723 18.20 -17.27 -19.51
C THR A 723 17.75 -18.30 -18.46
N ASN A 724 17.80 -17.95 -17.18
CA ASN A 724 17.44 -18.83 -16.07
C ASN A 724 15.93 -18.79 -15.82
N ASP A 725 15.21 -19.75 -16.38
CA ASP A 725 13.74 -19.87 -16.23
C ASP A 725 13.29 -20.26 -14.80
N ALA A 726 14.21 -20.47 -13.86
CA ALA A 726 13.93 -20.69 -12.43
C ALA A 726 14.11 -19.44 -11.55
N VAL A 727 14.70 -18.36 -12.08
CA VAL A 727 14.57 -17.01 -11.48
C VAL A 727 13.26 -16.43 -12.00
N ASP A 728 12.39 -16.02 -11.09
CA ASP A 728 11.07 -15.47 -11.44
C ASP A 728 11.16 -13.97 -11.73
N ALA A 729 10.34 -13.48 -12.66
CA ALA A 729 10.27 -12.07 -13.06
C ALA A 729 8.81 -11.66 -13.36
N GLY A 730 8.59 -10.36 -13.55
CA GLY A 730 7.27 -9.75 -13.57
C GLY A 730 6.27 -10.40 -14.54
N GLU A 731 5.01 -10.48 -14.11
CA GLU A 731 3.89 -10.76 -15.00
C GLU A 731 3.51 -9.48 -15.75
N LEU A 732 3.30 -9.57 -17.07
CA LEU A 732 2.72 -8.49 -17.85
C LEU A 732 1.21 -8.66 -17.88
N GLY A 733 0.48 -7.75 -17.25
CA GLY A 733 -0.98 -7.68 -17.30
C GLY A 733 -1.51 -7.22 -18.67
N SER A 734 -2.79 -7.49 -18.94
CA SER A 734 -3.45 -7.00 -20.15
C SER A 734 -3.56 -5.47 -20.14
N GLY A 735 -3.17 -4.85 -21.26
CA GLY A 735 -3.10 -3.39 -21.38
C GLY A 735 -1.98 -2.72 -20.57
N HIS A 736 -1.22 -3.46 -19.76
CA HIS A 736 -0.18 -2.89 -18.91
C HIS A 736 0.96 -2.28 -19.75
N THR A 737 1.33 -1.04 -19.44
CA THR A 737 2.46 -0.33 -20.05
C THR A 737 3.67 -0.36 -19.13
N VAL A 738 4.86 -0.62 -19.67
CA VAL A 738 6.12 -0.51 -18.91
C VAL A 738 7.10 0.37 -19.67
N THR A 739 7.73 1.29 -18.95
CA THR A 739 8.66 2.29 -19.46
C THR A 739 9.96 2.19 -18.69
N ALA A 740 11.06 1.95 -19.40
CA ALA A 740 12.42 1.98 -18.88
C ALA A 740 13.22 3.09 -19.55
N LEU A 741 14.16 3.68 -18.81
CA LEU A 741 14.99 4.80 -19.26
C LEU A 741 16.45 4.48 -19.00
N TYR A 742 17.29 4.58 -20.03
CA TYR A 742 18.74 4.47 -19.92
C TYR A 742 19.40 5.81 -20.22
N GLU A 743 20.18 6.33 -19.29
CA GLU A 743 21.07 7.45 -19.58
C GLU A 743 22.37 6.90 -20.19
N VAL A 744 22.81 7.52 -21.28
CA VAL A 744 23.90 7.07 -22.15
C VAL A 744 24.92 8.20 -22.28
N ILE A 745 26.19 7.88 -22.05
CA ILE A 745 27.33 8.73 -22.38
C ILE A 745 27.87 8.26 -23.74
N PRO A 746 27.72 9.04 -24.82
CA PRO A 746 28.21 8.66 -26.14
C PRO A 746 29.73 8.51 -26.18
N ALA A 747 30.24 7.70 -27.10
CA ALA A 747 31.67 7.52 -27.31
C ALA A 747 32.37 8.85 -27.64
N GLY A 748 33.42 9.18 -26.88
CA GLY A 748 34.21 10.41 -27.06
C GLY A 748 33.67 11.64 -26.32
N VAL A 749 32.63 11.48 -25.49
CA VAL A 749 32.09 12.58 -24.68
C VAL A 749 32.76 12.64 -23.32
N GLU A 750 33.49 13.72 -23.06
CA GLU A 750 34.06 14.01 -21.74
C GLU A 750 32.97 14.23 -20.68
N SER A 751 32.96 13.37 -19.66
CA SER A 751 32.02 13.42 -18.54
C SER A 751 32.72 13.08 -17.23
N GLU A 752 32.35 13.75 -16.13
CA GLU A 752 32.83 13.40 -14.78
C GLU A 752 32.35 12.02 -14.31
N PHE A 753 31.30 11.49 -14.96
CA PHE A 753 30.71 10.19 -14.65
C PHE A 753 31.18 9.06 -15.59
N SER A 754 32.00 9.35 -16.61
CA SER A 754 32.55 8.29 -17.44
C SER A 754 33.64 7.55 -16.66
N ASN A 755 33.30 6.34 -16.19
CA ASN A 755 34.22 5.50 -15.45
C ASN A 755 35.42 5.10 -16.34
N ASN A 756 36.56 5.78 -16.13
CA ASN A 756 37.88 5.41 -16.67
C ASN A 756 38.40 4.14 -15.99
N MET A 757 37.66 3.04 -16.14
CA MET A 757 38.07 1.70 -15.75
C MET A 757 39.36 1.36 -16.50
N PRO A 758 40.42 0.91 -15.80
CA PRO A 758 41.69 0.57 -16.45
C PRO A 758 41.50 -0.60 -17.42
N ASP A 759 42.19 -0.55 -18.55
CA ASP A 759 42.13 -1.59 -19.57
C ASP A 759 42.41 -2.98 -18.98
N LEU A 760 41.55 -3.95 -19.30
CA LEU A 760 41.65 -5.30 -18.77
C LEU A 760 42.88 -6.00 -19.35
N LYS A 761 43.92 -6.18 -18.53
CA LYS A 761 45.21 -6.81 -18.90
C LYS A 761 45.09 -8.12 -19.70
N TYR A 762 44.01 -8.88 -19.50
CA TYR A 762 43.77 -10.19 -20.11
C TYR A 762 42.60 -10.23 -21.11
N THR A 763 41.90 -9.11 -21.33
CA THR A 763 40.69 -9.03 -22.17
C THR A 763 40.80 -7.84 -23.11
N LYS A 764 40.71 -8.07 -24.42
CA LYS A 764 40.63 -7.00 -25.42
C LYS A 764 39.23 -6.96 -26.01
N THR A 765 38.60 -5.78 -26.00
CA THR A 765 37.41 -5.51 -26.81
C THR A 765 37.87 -5.19 -28.23
N GLU A 766 37.65 -6.11 -29.17
CA GLU A 766 37.87 -5.84 -30.60
C GLU A 766 36.55 -5.34 -31.22
N GLU A 767 36.61 -4.27 -32.02
CA GLU A 767 35.42 -3.78 -32.73
C GLU A 767 35.13 -4.67 -33.94
N ASN A 768 33.86 -5.04 -34.16
CA ASN A 768 33.40 -5.90 -35.27
C ASN A 768 33.39 -5.17 -36.65
N GLY A 769 34.48 -4.50 -36.98
CA GLY A 769 34.75 -3.93 -38.31
C GLY A 769 33.67 -2.94 -38.79
N THR A 770 33.09 -3.26 -39.95
CA THR A 770 32.01 -2.50 -40.61
C THR A 770 30.61 -3.07 -40.34
N ALA A 771 30.47 -4.10 -39.52
CA ALA A 771 29.16 -4.64 -39.14
C ALA A 771 28.58 -3.86 -37.95
N TYR A 772 27.25 -3.80 -37.85
CA TYR A 772 26.51 -3.20 -36.73
C TYR A 772 26.87 -1.73 -36.43
N THR A 773 27.44 -1.01 -37.41
CA THR A 773 27.95 0.37 -37.24
C THR A 773 26.86 1.41 -37.03
N ASN A 774 25.60 1.09 -37.29
CA ASN A 774 24.47 1.99 -37.15
C ASN A 774 23.65 1.71 -35.88
N GLU A 775 24.10 0.77 -35.03
CA GLU A 775 23.32 0.23 -33.92
C GLU A 775 23.87 0.72 -32.58
N LEU A 776 23.03 1.38 -31.78
CA LEU A 776 23.34 1.84 -30.43
C LEU A 776 23.36 0.67 -29.43
N ALA A 777 22.37 -0.21 -29.54
CA ALA A 777 22.17 -1.34 -28.65
C ALA A 777 21.29 -2.41 -29.29
N THR A 778 21.39 -3.65 -28.80
CA THR A 778 20.41 -4.72 -29.04
C THR A 778 19.66 -5.00 -27.74
N ILE A 779 18.33 -5.07 -27.80
CA ILE A 779 17.46 -5.45 -26.69
C ILE A 779 16.92 -6.85 -26.93
N LYS A 780 17.06 -7.72 -25.93
CA LYS A 780 16.49 -9.07 -25.88
C LYS A 780 15.41 -9.10 -24.81
N PHE A 781 14.20 -9.49 -25.19
CA PHE A 781 13.06 -9.67 -24.30
C PHE A 781 12.78 -11.16 -24.17
N ARG A 782 12.74 -11.68 -22.95
CA ARG A 782 12.37 -13.07 -22.68
C ARG A 782 11.05 -13.11 -21.91
N TYR A 783 10.15 -14.00 -22.29
CA TYR A 783 8.86 -14.17 -21.62
C TYR A 783 8.30 -15.59 -21.77
N LYS A 784 7.48 -16.03 -20.80
CA LYS A 784 6.66 -17.24 -20.86
C LYS A 784 5.23 -16.90 -21.26
N LYS A 785 4.54 -17.82 -21.95
CA LYS A 785 3.08 -17.71 -22.18
C LYS A 785 2.34 -17.92 -20.84
N PRO A 786 1.12 -17.39 -20.64
CA PRO A 786 0.39 -17.52 -19.38
C PRO A 786 0.23 -18.97 -18.89
N ASP A 787 0.01 -19.90 -19.83
CA ASP A 787 -0.22 -21.31 -19.59
C ASP A 787 0.99 -22.21 -19.99
N GLY A 788 2.20 -21.64 -20.13
CA GLY A 788 3.35 -22.37 -20.68
C GLY A 788 4.67 -22.11 -19.98
N ASP A 789 5.34 -23.18 -19.54
CA ASP A 789 6.60 -23.11 -18.78
C ASP A 789 7.84 -22.74 -19.60
N LYS A 790 7.74 -22.77 -20.94
CA LYS A 790 8.84 -22.48 -21.86
C LYS A 790 8.88 -20.99 -22.22
N SER A 791 10.05 -20.41 -22.02
CA SER A 791 10.34 -19.03 -22.43
C SER A 791 10.55 -18.90 -23.94
N ILE A 792 10.16 -17.73 -24.45
CA ILE A 792 10.29 -17.25 -25.83
C ILE A 792 11.18 -16.00 -25.77
N GLU A 793 12.06 -15.83 -26.75
CA GLU A 793 12.93 -14.65 -26.88
C GLU A 793 12.51 -13.81 -28.10
N LEU A 794 12.45 -12.50 -27.94
CA LEU A 794 12.27 -11.50 -29.00
C LEU A 794 13.46 -10.55 -28.99
N VAL A 795 13.91 -10.13 -30.18
CA VAL A 795 15.08 -9.25 -30.34
C VAL A 795 14.66 -7.97 -31.05
N ASN A 796 15.08 -6.82 -30.52
CA ASN A 796 14.85 -5.49 -31.07
C ASN A 796 16.17 -4.74 -31.14
N VAL A 797 16.51 -4.18 -32.31
CA VAL A 797 17.73 -3.40 -32.52
C VAL A 797 17.40 -1.91 -32.39
N VAL A 798 18.24 -1.19 -31.64
CA VAL A 798 18.13 0.26 -31.47
C VAL A 798 19.15 0.94 -32.37
N GLU A 799 18.68 1.70 -33.35
CA GLU A 799 19.56 2.49 -34.22
C GLU A 799 20.20 3.66 -33.45
N ASN A 800 21.45 4.02 -33.78
CA ASN A 800 22.15 5.18 -33.22
C ASN A 800 21.71 6.48 -33.90
N ILE A 801 20.41 6.71 -33.96
CA ILE A 801 19.79 7.94 -34.48
C ILE A 801 19.23 8.73 -33.30
N SER A 802 19.90 9.83 -32.96
CA SER A 802 19.46 10.71 -31.88
C SER A 802 18.56 11.82 -32.42
N ILE A 803 17.32 11.86 -31.95
CA ILE A 803 16.34 12.90 -32.25
C ILE A 803 16.59 14.10 -31.31
N PRO A 804 16.65 15.35 -31.79
CA PRO A 804 16.76 16.53 -30.92
C PRO A 804 15.60 16.64 -29.91
N LEU A 805 15.88 17.00 -28.66
CA LEU A 805 14.87 16.97 -27.57
C LEU A 805 13.61 17.82 -27.81
N ASN A 806 13.70 18.91 -28.57
CA ASN A 806 12.54 19.70 -28.96
C ASN A 806 11.60 18.96 -29.93
N THR A 807 12.15 18.11 -30.82
CA THR A 807 11.39 17.28 -31.76
C THR A 807 11.10 15.87 -31.27
N ALA A 808 11.61 15.46 -30.11
CA ALA A 808 11.21 14.22 -29.43
C ALA A 808 9.71 14.21 -29.09
N SER A 809 9.13 13.02 -28.90
CA SER A 809 7.72 12.85 -28.58
C SER A 809 7.33 13.45 -27.24
N ASP A 810 6.05 13.82 -27.09
CA ASP A 810 5.53 14.38 -25.85
C ASP A 810 5.68 13.40 -24.69
N ASP A 811 5.45 12.10 -24.95
CA ASP A 811 5.66 11.02 -23.99
C ASP A 811 7.14 10.86 -23.60
N PHE A 812 8.09 11.16 -24.49
CA PHE A 812 9.52 11.22 -24.14
C PHE A 812 9.82 12.40 -23.22
N LYS A 813 9.40 13.61 -23.61
CA LYS A 813 9.58 14.83 -22.80
C LYS A 813 8.96 14.64 -21.40
N PHE A 814 7.77 14.06 -21.32
CA PHE A 814 7.08 13.83 -20.06
C PHE A 814 7.76 12.76 -19.19
N SER A 815 8.04 11.56 -19.74
CA SER A 815 8.74 10.50 -18.97
C SER A 815 10.13 10.95 -18.50
N ALA A 816 10.86 11.70 -19.34
CA ALA A 816 12.14 12.28 -18.98
C ALA A 816 12.01 13.36 -17.87
N ALA A 817 10.97 14.19 -17.89
CA ALA A 817 10.68 15.16 -16.83
C ALA A 817 10.29 14.49 -15.50
N VAL A 818 9.48 13.43 -15.53
CA VAL A 818 9.13 12.62 -14.35
C VAL A 818 10.37 11.95 -13.76
N ALA A 819 11.21 11.34 -14.59
CA ALA A 819 12.47 10.75 -14.17
C ALA A 819 13.43 11.78 -13.57
N TRP A 820 13.53 12.96 -14.17
CA TRP A 820 14.33 14.09 -13.68
C TRP A 820 13.83 14.59 -12.31
N PHE A 821 12.51 14.69 -12.12
CA PHE A 821 11.93 15.04 -10.83
C PHE A 821 12.24 14.00 -9.75
N GLY A 822 12.12 12.71 -10.07
CA GLY A 822 12.53 11.62 -9.18
C GLY A 822 14.01 11.69 -8.81
N LEU A 823 14.89 11.88 -9.80
CA LEU A 823 16.34 12.08 -9.60
C LEU A 823 16.64 13.33 -8.75
N LYS A 824 15.86 14.42 -8.87
CA LYS A 824 15.92 15.58 -7.96
C LYS A 824 15.54 15.18 -6.52
N LEU A 825 14.38 14.56 -6.32
CA LEU A 825 13.84 14.26 -4.98
C LEU A 825 14.75 13.31 -4.20
N ARG A 826 15.33 12.29 -4.84
CA ARG A 826 16.35 11.43 -4.19
C ARG A 826 17.72 12.07 -4.06
N ASP A 827 17.88 13.32 -4.50
CA ASP A 827 19.14 14.10 -4.45
C ASP A 827 20.31 13.35 -5.12
N SER A 828 20.03 12.76 -6.29
CA SER A 828 20.99 12.03 -7.13
C SER A 828 22.28 12.82 -7.30
N LYS A 829 23.44 12.15 -7.17
CA LYS A 829 24.76 12.76 -7.40
C LYS A 829 25.23 12.59 -8.85
N LEU A 830 24.39 12.00 -9.70
CA LEU A 830 24.67 11.66 -11.09
C LEU A 830 23.92 12.59 -12.08
N ILE A 831 23.27 13.64 -11.59
CA ILE A 831 22.68 14.72 -12.41
C ILE A 831 23.21 16.11 -12.00
N PRO A 832 23.68 16.95 -12.94
CA PRO A 832 24.21 18.27 -12.60
C PRO A 832 23.10 19.34 -12.48
N ASN A 833 22.05 19.31 -13.32
CA ASN A 833 20.92 20.24 -13.20
C ASN A 833 19.78 19.64 -12.33
N LYS A 834 19.31 20.39 -11.33
CA LYS A 834 18.18 20.05 -10.42
C LYS A 834 17.10 21.15 -10.37
N SER A 835 16.99 21.94 -11.44
CA SER A 835 16.05 23.06 -11.56
C SER A 835 14.59 22.59 -11.68
N SER A 836 13.75 22.85 -10.66
CA SER A 836 12.29 22.64 -10.76
C SER A 836 11.68 23.44 -11.92
N LYS A 837 12.25 24.59 -12.29
CA LYS A 837 11.77 25.40 -13.43
C LYS A 837 11.96 24.67 -14.77
N ASP A 838 13.09 24.00 -14.96
CA ASP A 838 13.40 23.32 -16.22
C ASP A 838 12.65 21.98 -16.31
N ILE A 839 12.53 21.27 -15.18
CA ILE A 839 11.65 20.09 -15.03
C ILE A 839 10.19 20.47 -15.37
N LYS A 840 9.66 21.52 -14.75
CA LYS A 840 8.28 22.02 -15.01
C LYS A 840 8.09 22.49 -16.45
N LYS A 841 9.13 23.07 -17.07
CA LYS A 841 9.10 23.44 -18.49
C LYS A 841 8.97 22.19 -19.36
N LEU A 842 9.87 21.22 -19.21
CA LEU A 842 9.86 19.99 -20.03
C LEU A 842 8.58 19.17 -19.84
N ALA A 843 8.08 19.10 -18.59
CA ALA A 843 6.81 18.44 -18.29
C ALA A 843 5.61 19.10 -19.01
N LYS A 844 5.60 20.43 -19.15
CA LYS A 844 4.61 21.16 -19.96
C LYS A 844 4.80 20.94 -21.46
N GLU A 845 6.04 20.85 -21.94
CA GLU A 845 6.36 20.55 -23.34
C GLU A 845 6.02 19.10 -23.74
N GLY A 846 5.81 18.20 -22.77
CA GLY A 846 5.31 16.83 -22.95
C GLY A 846 3.87 16.58 -22.51
N LEU A 847 3.08 17.62 -22.22
CA LEU A 847 1.71 17.48 -21.71
C LEU A 847 0.73 17.09 -22.83
N SER A 848 0.56 15.78 -23.05
CA SER A 848 -0.43 15.23 -23.98
C SER A 848 -1.17 14.02 -23.37
N ASN A 849 -2.37 13.72 -23.88
CA ASN A 849 -3.22 12.60 -23.47
C ASN A 849 -3.52 12.57 -21.95
N ASP A 850 -3.95 13.70 -21.38
CA ASP A 850 -4.21 13.87 -19.94
C ASP A 850 -5.70 14.15 -19.61
N GLU A 851 -6.60 13.34 -20.17
CA GLU A 851 -8.06 13.43 -19.90
C GLU A 851 -8.41 13.25 -18.41
N GLU A 852 -7.51 12.61 -17.65
CA GLU A 852 -7.67 12.34 -16.22
C GLU A 852 -6.92 13.35 -15.32
N GLY A 853 -6.22 14.33 -15.90
CA GLY A 853 -5.55 15.43 -15.18
C GLY A 853 -4.31 15.06 -14.34
N TYR A 854 -3.81 13.83 -14.39
CA TYR A 854 -2.65 13.39 -13.61
C TYR A 854 -1.34 14.02 -14.06
N LYS A 855 -1.14 14.25 -15.37
CA LYS A 855 0.06 14.93 -15.89
C LYS A 855 0.04 16.42 -15.51
N ALA A 856 -1.14 17.05 -15.45
CA ALA A 856 -1.34 18.39 -14.93
C ALA A 856 -1.11 18.47 -13.40
N GLU A 857 -1.55 17.48 -12.63
CA GLU A 857 -1.21 17.35 -11.19
C GLU A 857 0.31 17.28 -10.99
N PHE A 858 1.01 16.42 -11.73
CA PHE A 858 2.47 16.31 -11.67
C PHE A 858 3.19 17.66 -11.88
N ILE A 859 2.76 18.42 -12.89
CA ILE A 859 3.31 19.75 -13.22
C ILE A 859 3.15 20.75 -12.06
N ARG A 860 2.14 20.57 -11.20
CA ARG A 860 1.91 21.37 -9.98
C ARG A 860 2.68 20.84 -8.76
N LEU A 861 2.85 19.52 -8.64
CA LEU A 861 3.67 18.91 -7.59
C LEU A 861 5.16 19.28 -7.73
N VAL A 862 5.68 19.39 -8.96
CA VAL A 862 7.06 19.86 -9.26
C VAL A 862 7.34 21.28 -8.76
N GLU A 863 6.30 22.12 -8.66
CA GLU A 863 6.36 23.49 -8.15
C GLU A 863 6.13 23.57 -6.63
N SER A 864 5.31 22.67 -6.08
CA SER A 864 5.01 22.59 -4.64
C SER A 864 6.13 21.91 -3.83
N ALA A 865 6.95 21.08 -4.49
CA ALA A 865 8.10 20.43 -3.87
C ALA A 865 9.26 21.40 -3.63
N LYS A 866 9.72 21.42 -2.37
CA LYS A 866 10.83 22.25 -1.86
C LYS A 866 12.19 21.76 -2.38
#